data_AF-A0A9P0EQZ6-F1
#
_entry.id   AF-A0A9P0EQZ6-F1
#
_cell.length_a   1.000
_cell.length_b   1.000
_cell.length_c   1.000
_cell.angle_alpha   90.00
_cell.angle_beta   90.00
_cell.angle_gamma   90.00
#
_symmetry.space_group_name_H-M   'P 1'
#
loop_
_entity.id
_entity.type
_entity.pdbx_description
1 polymer ?
#
loop_
_entity_poly.entity_id
_entity_poly.type
_entity_poly.pdbx_seq_one_letter_code
_entity_poly.pdbx_strand_id
1 'polypeptide(L)'
;MASENETKLLEAKCFCGSVHFTVEVPIVALPLPVHLCHCTVCRYRSGAPCVFHTNLPKEAPMKFISPSVEANMTVYTFEERVSAWNFCSTCGCHITSVDRDDGHWTVSTSIFKDHGPENFQVKRHIYSDSTFDRGLPTIIPQVDGLQLEDWNPPHDDPSSETLVPKLEHDANGGERLRAECHCGGVSFTIGRPTKDVLEDAQLKDFVSPLDQTKWMALYDACDDCRLLNGTHLVGWAFIPLSACDPPIARDLKIGTAKTYQSSPNVLRSFCGTCGATVFYTCDERCPPGGESVVDLATGILRATEGSMAERWLTWRSNPAWLPSGKQYHRAFSEALEQGMKGVAAIFHSMVTPQKRTLAPGVGFASILYRRQYIRCMASSARSYNAASMHPCATYAKPLITIQNAIDSLNSLQTSHAAFKARIKAGIKPDASSIAEMKTYIRRLGYTTSDLDRLNIIHVAGTKGKGTTCAFVDSILSRYRTTHGVPRKTGLFISPHLVSVRERIRINSAPIPEALFARYFFDVWDRLGSAAEEVGVEQANQENGSPLDIRPTYARFLTLMSWHVFLQEGVDVAVYETGIGGEFDATNVVERPVATGISSLGIDHIFALGDTIDKIAWHKAGIMKTGSPAFTIEQVPAAQRVLQERADEKGVDLQTLKIDPRLRDVRIRPDAEFQKKNATLATALAETALTRLGVLTPRQDVLPDEFRKALEGTMFRGRCEIKAEDQVVWHLDGAHTADSLTLASKWFANETSGQIGPRVLVFNQLGRVEAIDFLNLIFAANKQENGPPFSHVIFCTNITHAQTGYKRDFVNNQYDTKEIESLAVQRRFAERWSSLDPDASVVVLPTIEQALTHVRELGVTLPTKDEKIQAFVTGSLHLVGGALGILENADAL
;
A
#
# COMPACT_ATOMS: atom_id res chain seq x y z
N MET A 1 -11.85 5.70 48.98
CA MET A 1 -13.21 5.25 48.65
C MET A 1 -13.60 6.02 47.41
N ALA A 2 -13.59 5.37 46.24
CA ALA A 2 -14.15 5.99 45.03
C ALA A 2 -15.64 6.23 45.31
N SER A 3 -16.15 7.42 44.97
CA SER A 3 -17.55 7.75 45.20
C SER A 3 -18.44 6.74 44.46
N GLU A 4 -19.49 6.22 45.11
CA GLU A 4 -20.43 5.21 44.58
C GLU A 4 -21.15 5.61 43.27
N ASN A 5 -20.89 6.80 42.72
CA ASN A 5 -21.51 7.35 41.51
C ASN A 5 -20.57 7.48 40.29
N GLU A 6 -19.34 6.95 40.31
CA GLU A 6 -18.43 7.07 39.17
C GLU A 6 -18.75 6.03 38.08
N THR A 7 -19.04 6.50 36.86
CA THR A 7 -19.41 5.67 35.70
C THR A 7 -18.41 5.85 34.56
N LYS A 8 -18.14 4.78 33.79
CA LYS A 8 -17.38 4.81 32.54
C LYS A 8 -18.33 4.75 31.35
N LEU A 9 -18.15 5.64 30.39
CA LEU A 9 -18.87 5.62 29.12
C LEU A 9 -18.18 4.63 28.16
N LEU A 10 -18.92 3.66 27.64
CA LEU A 10 -18.46 2.71 26.63
C LEU A 10 -19.20 2.96 25.31
N GLU A 11 -18.46 3.08 24.20
CA GLU A 11 -19.03 3.34 22.87
C GLU A 11 -19.12 2.05 22.02
N ALA A 12 -20.27 1.79 21.43
CA ALA A 12 -20.53 0.64 20.57
C ALA A 12 -21.05 1.05 19.17
N LYS A 13 -20.51 0.41 18.12
CA LYS A 13 -20.86 0.72 16.73
C LYS A 13 -20.75 -0.52 15.85
N CYS A 14 -21.77 -0.81 15.05
CA CYS A 14 -21.69 -1.84 14.00
C CYS A 14 -20.93 -1.35 12.76
N PHE A 15 -20.53 -2.25 11.87
CA PHE A 15 -19.70 -1.92 10.70
C PHE A 15 -20.25 -0.79 9.83
N CYS A 16 -21.54 -0.84 9.46
CA CYS A 16 -22.16 0.19 8.62
C CYS A 16 -22.44 1.51 9.35
N GLY A 17 -22.27 1.53 10.68
CA GLY A 17 -22.57 2.68 11.53
C GLY A 17 -24.06 2.99 11.72
N SER A 18 -24.97 2.22 11.12
CA SER A 18 -26.42 2.44 11.25
C SER A 18 -26.92 2.20 12.68
N VAL A 19 -26.24 1.34 13.44
CA VAL A 19 -26.44 1.17 14.88
C VAL A 19 -25.20 1.68 15.59
N HIS A 20 -25.38 2.74 16.37
CA HIS A 20 -24.32 3.44 17.11
C HIS A 20 -24.91 3.97 18.42
N PHE A 21 -24.35 3.53 19.55
CA PHE A 21 -24.84 3.93 20.88
C PHE A 21 -23.71 3.95 21.90
N THR A 22 -24.00 4.53 23.06
CA THR A 22 -23.14 4.48 24.25
C THR A 22 -23.88 3.87 25.43
N VAL A 23 -23.12 3.33 26.38
CA VAL A 23 -23.62 2.81 27.65
C VAL A 23 -22.77 3.38 28.79
N GLU A 24 -23.42 3.92 29.82
CA GLU A 24 -22.75 4.35 31.05
C GLU A 24 -22.74 3.20 32.05
N VAL A 25 -21.56 2.64 32.31
CA VAL A 25 -21.38 1.48 33.20
C VAL A 25 -20.74 1.94 34.51
N PRO A 26 -21.27 1.60 35.70
CA PRO A 26 -20.61 1.88 36.97
C PRO A 26 -19.21 1.27 37.00
N ILE A 27 -18.18 2.03 37.40
CA ILE A 27 -16.79 1.53 37.42
C ILE A 27 -16.66 0.30 38.32
N VAL A 28 -17.46 0.22 39.39
CA VAL A 28 -17.52 -0.94 40.30
C VAL A 28 -18.02 -2.23 39.65
N ALA A 29 -18.72 -2.13 38.51
CA ALA A 29 -19.18 -3.28 37.74
C ALA A 29 -18.15 -3.75 36.70
N LEU A 30 -17.06 -3.01 36.48
CA LEU A 30 -16.00 -3.36 35.54
C LEU A 30 -14.90 -4.23 36.20
N PRO A 31 -14.32 -5.19 35.47
CA PRO A 31 -14.66 -5.59 34.11
C PRO A 31 -15.93 -6.44 34.05
N LEU A 32 -16.73 -6.26 33.00
CA LEU A 32 -17.92 -7.08 32.75
C LEU A 32 -17.51 -8.49 32.28
N PRO A 33 -18.13 -9.57 32.83
CA PRO A 33 -17.81 -10.94 32.43
C PRO A 33 -18.37 -11.25 31.04
N VAL A 34 -17.51 -11.71 30.14
CA VAL A 34 -17.88 -12.12 28.78
C VAL A 34 -18.04 -13.63 28.73
N HIS A 35 -19.18 -14.08 28.21
CA HIS A 35 -19.48 -15.48 27.96
C HIS A 35 -19.44 -15.78 26.45
N LEU A 36 -18.83 -16.90 26.09
CA LEU A 36 -18.79 -17.42 24.73
C LEU A 36 -19.90 -18.46 24.59
N CYS A 37 -21.02 -18.05 23.98
CA CYS A 37 -22.19 -18.90 23.83
C CYS A 37 -22.12 -19.73 22.56
N HIS A 38 -22.17 -21.06 22.74
CA HIS A 38 -22.07 -22.05 21.68
C HIS A 38 -23.39 -22.73 21.32
N CYS A 39 -24.50 -22.30 21.93
CA CYS A 39 -25.80 -22.94 21.68
C CYS A 39 -26.18 -22.85 20.19
N THR A 40 -26.93 -23.83 19.71
CA THR A 40 -27.40 -23.90 18.31
C THR A 40 -28.08 -22.59 17.90
N VAL A 41 -28.89 -22.00 18.79
CA VAL A 41 -29.59 -20.74 18.54
C VAL A 41 -28.63 -19.59 18.24
N CYS A 42 -27.61 -19.38 19.08
CA CYS A 42 -26.64 -18.29 18.90
C CYS A 42 -25.81 -18.48 17.63
N ARG A 43 -25.36 -19.71 17.33
CA ARG A 43 -24.63 -19.99 16.09
C ARG A 43 -25.49 -19.75 14.85
N TYR A 44 -26.71 -20.29 14.85
CA TYR A 44 -27.60 -20.27 13.69
C TYR A 44 -28.21 -18.89 13.42
N ARG A 45 -28.19 -17.96 14.40
CA ARG A 45 -28.63 -16.56 14.24
C ARG A 45 -27.53 -15.57 13.91
N SER A 46 -26.30 -15.83 14.32
CA SER A 46 -25.17 -14.97 14.01
C SER A 46 -24.48 -15.40 12.72
N GLY A 47 -24.52 -16.70 12.40
CA GLY A 47 -23.66 -17.32 11.39
C GLY A 47 -22.22 -17.53 11.89
N ALA A 48 -21.94 -17.25 13.17
CA ALA A 48 -20.64 -17.40 13.77
C ALA A 48 -20.53 -18.72 14.58
N PRO A 49 -19.31 -19.23 14.83
CA PRO A 49 -19.10 -20.43 15.64
C PRO A 49 -19.54 -20.25 17.10
N CYS A 50 -19.52 -19.02 17.62
CA CYS A 50 -20.07 -18.64 18.91
C CYS A 50 -20.35 -17.13 18.97
N VAL A 51 -21.04 -16.69 20.02
CA VAL A 51 -21.35 -15.28 20.29
C VAL A 51 -20.67 -14.84 21.57
N PHE A 52 -20.09 -13.62 21.55
CA PHE A 52 -19.41 -13.00 22.68
C PHE A 52 -20.34 -11.98 23.29
N HIS A 53 -20.84 -12.27 24.49
CA HIS A 53 -21.85 -11.41 25.08
C HIS A 53 -21.64 -11.20 26.58
N THR A 54 -22.17 -10.09 27.07
CA THR A 54 -22.19 -9.77 28.50
C THR A 54 -23.52 -9.15 28.89
N ASN A 55 -23.86 -9.29 30.16
CA ASN A 55 -25.04 -8.70 30.76
C ASN A 55 -24.72 -7.26 31.17
N LEU A 56 -25.46 -6.29 30.65
CA LEU A 56 -25.34 -4.90 31.10
C LEU A 56 -26.04 -4.71 32.45
N PRO A 57 -25.51 -3.88 33.37
CA PRO A 57 -26.23 -3.51 34.59
C PRO A 57 -27.61 -2.94 34.29
N LYS A 58 -28.63 -3.23 35.13
CA LYS A 58 -30.01 -2.80 34.89
C LYS A 58 -30.14 -1.26 34.85
N GLU A 59 -29.24 -0.54 35.49
CA GLU A 59 -29.19 0.93 35.53
C GLU A 59 -28.40 1.57 34.38
N ALA A 60 -27.91 0.78 33.41
CA ALA A 60 -27.04 1.25 32.32
C ALA A 60 -27.77 1.21 30.96
N PRO A 61 -28.68 2.16 30.67
CA PRO A 61 -29.44 2.17 29.42
C PRO A 61 -28.54 2.50 28.23
N MET A 62 -28.85 1.92 27.08
CA MET A 62 -28.23 2.29 25.81
C MET A 62 -28.74 3.66 25.35
N LYS A 63 -27.83 4.59 25.06
CA LYS A 63 -28.12 5.91 24.51
C LYS A 63 -27.67 5.95 23.06
N PHE A 64 -28.61 5.93 22.12
CA PHE A 64 -28.30 5.98 20.68
C PHE A 64 -27.70 7.34 20.28
N ILE A 65 -26.68 7.31 19.43
CA ILE A 65 -26.00 8.49 18.89
C ILE A 65 -26.60 8.81 17.51
N SER A 66 -27.15 10.02 17.35
CA SER A 66 -27.76 10.48 16.10
C SER A 66 -26.79 10.30 14.90
N PRO A 67 -27.26 9.77 13.75
CA PRO A 67 -28.67 9.52 13.39
C PRO A 67 -29.22 8.15 13.83
N SER A 68 -28.47 7.36 14.59
CA SER A 68 -28.92 6.05 15.07
C SER A 68 -30.11 6.19 16.01
N VAL A 69 -31.08 5.29 15.86
CA VAL A 69 -32.25 5.10 16.73
C VAL A 69 -32.52 3.60 16.88
N GLU A 70 -33.39 3.22 17.83
CA GLU A 70 -33.75 1.81 18.06
C GLU A 70 -34.32 1.12 16.82
N ALA A 71 -35.06 1.86 15.97
CA ALA A 71 -35.62 1.36 14.72
C ALA A 71 -34.56 0.97 13.65
N ASN A 72 -33.28 1.31 13.84
CA ASN A 72 -32.19 0.81 13.01
C ASN A 72 -31.86 -0.68 13.29
N MET A 73 -32.44 -1.26 14.35
CA MET A 73 -32.37 -2.69 14.63
C MET A 73 -33.64 -3.40 14.19
N THR A 74 -33.47 -4.62 13.70
CA THR A 74 -34.57 -5.58 13.48
C THR A 74 -34.62 -6.52 14.68
N VAL A 75 -35.81 -6.70 15.23
CA VAL A 75 -36.09 -7.62 16.33
C VAL A 75 -36.55 -8.96 15.77
N TYR A 76 -35.90 -10.04 16.17
CA TYR A 76 -36.29 -11.41 15.86
C TYR A 76 -36.71 -12.16 17.14
N THR A 77 -37.94 -12.66 17.13
CA THR A 77 -38.53 -13.46 18.21
C THR A 77 -38.98 -14.83 17.68
N PHE A 78 -39.09 -15.80 18.59
CA PHE A 78 -39.44 -17.18 18.30
C PHE A 78 -40.00 -17.82 19.59
N GLU A 79 -40.90 -18.78 19.45
CA GLU A 79 -41.79 -19.24 20.52
C GLU A 79 -41.06 -19.96 21.68
N GLU A 80 -39.88 -20.52 21.40
CA GLU A 80 -39.16 -21.43 22.32
C GLU A 80 -38.26 -20.71 23.35
N ARG A 81 -38.08 -19.37 23.29
CA ARG A 81 -37.36 -18.63 24.33
C ARG A 81 -37.95 -17.27 24.67
N VAL A 82 -37.66 -16.89 25.90
CA VAL A 82 -38.02 -15.61 26.51
C VAL A 82 -37.23 -14.45 25.91
N SER A 83 -36.09 -14.62 25.24
CA SER A 83 -35.28 -13.48 24.75
C SER A 83 -35.53 -13.07 23.29
N ALA A 84 -35.60 -11.75 23.05
CA ALA A 84 -35.68 -11.12 21.73
C ALA A 84 -34.28 -10.82 21.18
N TRP A 85 -33.98 -11.25 19.94
CA TRP A 85 -32.68 -11.08 19.29
C TRP A 85 -32.66 -9.84 18.39
N ASN A 86 -31.75 -8.91 18.64
CA ASN A 86 -31.65 -7.65 17.91
C ASN A 86 -30.40 -7.59 17.04
N PHE A 87 -30.58 -7.24 15.78
CA PHE A 87 -29.49 -7.08 14.83
C PHE A 87 -29.67 -5.84 13.96
N CYS A 88 -28.59 -5.32 13.39
CA CYS A 88 -28.63 -4.17 12.51
C CYS A 88 -29.42 -4.49 11.23
N SER A 89 -30.47 -3.69 10.94
CA SER A 89 -31.34 -3.86 9.77
C SER A 89 -30.61 -3.71 8.43
N THR A 90 -29.46 -3.04 8.44
CA THR A 90 -28.65 -2.70 7.25
C THR A 90 -27.59 -3.75 6.96
N CYS A 91 -26.83 -4.20 7.97
CA CYS A 91 -25.67 -5.08 7.77
C CYS A 91 -25.74 -6.44 8.47
N GLY A 92 -26.84 -6.75 9.19
CA GLY A 92 -27.01 -8.04 9.84
C GLY A 92 -26.30 -8.22 11.19
N CYS A 93 -25.49 -7.24 11.62
CA CYS A 93 -24.70 -7.35 12.85
C CYS A 93 -25.55 -7.62 14.08
N HIS A 94 -25.23 -8.68 14.84
CA HIS A 94 -25.82 -8.92 16.15
C HIS A 94 -25.44 -7.78 17.10
N ILE A 95 -26.45 -7.20 17.76
CA ILE A 95 -26.28 -6.08 18.67
C ILE A 95 -26.56 -6.54 20.10
N THR A 96 -27.77 -6.99 20.37
CA THR A 96 -28.21 -7.40 21.72
C THR A 96 -29.18 -8.58 21.68
N SER A 97 -29.36 -9.21 22.83
CA SER A 97 -30.50 -10.06 23.17
C SER A 97 -31.17 -9.46 24.40
N VAL A 98 -32.49 -9.36 24.42
CA VAL A 98 -33.26 -8.79 25.54
C VAL A 98 -34.17 -9.85 26.11
N ASP A 99 -34.01 -10.17 27.39
CA ASP A 99 -34.94 -11.05 28.10
C ASP A 99 -36.33 -10.40 28.19
N ARG A 100 -37.39 -11.10 27.76
CA ARG A 100 -38.75 -10.55 27.74
C ARG A 100 -39.47 -10.66 29.09
N ASP A 101 -38.98 -11.46 30.03
CA ASP A 101 -39.58 -11.61 31.36
C ASP A 101 -39.10 -10.50 32.31
N ASP A 102 -37.83 -10.13 32.25
CA ASP A 102 -37.26 -9.12 33.15
C ASP A 102 -36.60 -7.91 32.47
N GLY A 103 -36.61 -7.87 31.13
CA GLY A 103 -36.11 -6.74 30.33
C GLY A 103 -34.59 -6.61 30.31
N HIS A 104 -33.85 -7.61 30.81
CA HIS A 104 -32.39 -7.53 30.94
C HIS A 104 -31.70 -7.60 29.57
N TRP A 105 -30.77 -6.67 29.34
CA TRP A 105 -30.00 -6.60 28.10
C TRP A 105 -28.72 -7.42 28.20
N THR A 106 -28.56 -8.33 27.25
CA THR A 106 -27.28 -8.97 26.95
C THR A 106 -26.75 -8.35 25.65
N VAL A 107 -25.56 -7.76 25.66
CA VAL A 107 -24.98 -7.05 24.50
C VAL A 107 -23.82 -7.84 23.90
N SER A 108 -23.67 -7.76 22.58
CA SER A 108 -22.43 -8.21 21.94
C SER A 108 -21.27 -7.32 22.38
N THR A 109 -20.26 -7.90 23.00
CA THR A 109 -19.07 -7.15 23.39
C THR A 109 -18.20 -6.78 22.19
N SER A 110 -18.44 -7.43 21.05
CA SER A 110 -17.61 -7.34 19.83
C SER A 110 -17.75 -6.03 19.07
N ILE A 111 -18.80 -5.25 19.35
CA ILE A 111 -19.09 -3.97 18.68
C ILE A 111 -18.59 -2.75 19.47
N PHE A 112 -18.03 -2.96 20.67
CA PHE A 112 -17.48 -1.87 21.46
C PHE A 112 -16.12 -1.44 20.95
N LYS A 113 -15.85 -0.13 20.96
CA LYS A 113 -14.53 0.46 20.70
C LYS A 113 -13.60 0.27 21.90
N ASP A 114 -14.11 0.49 23.11
CA ASP A 114 -13.37 0.44 24.36
C ASP A 114 -13.23 -1.00 24.87
N HIS A 115 -12.57 -1.84 24.09
CA HIS A 115 -12.30 -3.23 24.44
C HIS A 115 -10.96 -3.36 25.19
N GLY A 116 -10.91 -4.27 26.15
CA GLY A 116 -9.74 -4.57 26.98
C GLY A 116 -10.14 -5.35 28.24
N PRO A 117 -9.20 -6.07 28.88
CA PRO A 117 -9.47 -6.85 30.09
C PRO A 117 -9.98 -6.01 31.27
N GLU A 118 -9.78 -4.70 31.24
CA GLU A 118 -10.30 -3.75 32.21
C GLU A 118 -11.79 -3.41 32.02
N ASN A 119 -12.35 -3.64 30.83
CA ASN A 119 -13.77 -3.39 30.52
C ASN A 119 -14.55 -4.69 30.33
N PHE A 120 -13.95 -5.66 29.64
CA PHE A 120 -14.57 -6.92 29.25
C PHE A 120 -13.58 -8.06 29.48
N GLN A 121 -13.93 -8.99 30.38
CA GLN A 121 -13.08 -10.13 30.70
C GLN A 121 -13.73 -11.44 30.26
N VAL A 122 -13.08 -12.16 29.35
CA VAL A 122 -13.53 -13.50 28.93
C VAL A 122 -13.40 -14.48 30.08
N LYS A 123 -14.52 -15.09 30.49
CA LYS A 123 -14.58 -15.95 31.68
C LYS A 123 -14.94 -17.39 31.41
N ARG A 124 -15.82 -17.63 30.44
CA ARG A 124 -16.43 -18.95 30.29
C ARG A 124 -16.92 -19.25 28.88
N HIS A 125 -16.88 -20.53 28.54
CA HIS A 125 -17.72 -21.12 27.53
C HIS A 125 -19.05 -21.51 28.15
N ILE A 126 -20.14 -21.30 27.40
CA ILE A 126 -21.46 -21.75 27.80
C ILE A 126 -22.13 -22.51 26.65
N TYR A 127 -22.88 -23.57 26.98
CA TYR A 127 -23.57 -24.43 26.03
C TYR A 127 -22.63 -25.12 25.02
N SER A 128 -21.41 -25.45 25.44
CA SER A 128 -20.42 -26.14 24.60
C SER A 128 -20.89 -27.53 24.13
N ASP A 129 -21.72 -28.21 24.90
CA ASP A 129 -22.26 -29.53 24.52
C ASP A 129 -23.14 -29.44 23.27
N SER A 130 -23.71 -28.27 22.99
CA SER A 130 -24.48 -27.99 21.76
C SER A 130 -23.65 -28.01 20.48
N THR A 131 -22.32 -28.10 20.58
CA THR A 131 -21.46 -28.23 19.40
C THR A 131 -21.21 -29.69 18.99
N PHE A 132 -21.53 -30.66 19.85
CA PHE A 132 -21.24 -32.10 19.71
C PHE A 132 -19.74 -32.48 19.69
N ASP A 133 -18.89 -31.64 19.11
CA ASP A 133 -17.43 -31.82 19.01
C ASP A 133 -16.63 -31.02 20.04
N ARG A 134 -17.31 -30.27 20.91
CA ARG A 134 -16.75 -29.24 21.82
C ARG A 134 -15.79 -28.24 21.14
N GLY A 135 -15.91 -28.04 19.82
CA GLY A 135 -14.98 -27.34 18.92
C GLY A 135 -14.12 -26.23 19.56
N LEU A 136 -14.61 -24.99 19.54
CA LEU A 136 -13.87 -23.85 20.10
C LEU A 136 -13.49 -23.98 21.58
N PRO A 137 -14.32 -24.54 22.48
CA PRO A 137 -13.92 -24.84 23.86
C PRO A 137 -12.65 -25.67 24.00
N THR A 138 -12.44 -26.62 23.09
CA THR A 138 -11.23 -27.45 23.05
C THR A 138 -10.05 -26.69 22.45
N ILE A 139 -10.32 -25.79 21.50
CA ILE A 139 -9.30 -24.94 20.85
C ILE A 139 -8.83 -23.84 21.80
N ILE A 140 -9.72 -23.27 22.62
CA ILE A 140 -9.45 -22.12 23.50
C ILE A 140 -9.83 -22.47 24.94
N PRO A 141 -9.12 -23.38 25.61
CA PRO A 141 -9.45 -23.76 26.99
C PRO A 141 -9.10 -22.66 28.00
N GLN A 142 -8.25 -21.70 27.63
CA GLN A 142 -7.80 -20.61 28.49
C GLN A 142 -7.58 -19.31 27.71
N VAL A 143 -7.74 -18.18 28.38
CA VAL A 143 -7.42 -16.85 27.87
C VAL A 143 -6.65 -16.10 28.95
N ASP A 144 -5.53 -15.47 28.60
CA ASP A 144 -4.67 -14.72 29.54
C ASP A 144 -4.19 -15.56 30.75
N GLY A 145 -3.90 -16.84 30.51
CA GLY A 145 -3.51 -17.80 31.55
C GLY A 145 -4.65 -18.22 32.50
N LEU A 146 -5.86 -17.68 32.33
CA LEU A 146 -7.05 -18.08 33.08
C LEU A 146 -7.78 -19.19 32.33
N GLN A 147 -7.98 -20.33 32.99
CA GLN A 147 -8.83 -21.40 32.48
C GLN A 147 -10.27 -20.90 32.37
N LEU A 148 -10.87 -21.09 31.21
CA LEU A 148 -12.26 -20.74 30.99
C LEU A 148 -13.14 -21.82 31.62
N GLU A 149 -14.07 -21.39 32.47
CA GLU A 149 -15.12 -22.28 32.95
C GLU A 149 -15.95 -22.76 31.75
N ASP A 150 -16.33 -24.02 31.73
CA ASP A 150 -17.23 -24.55 30.70
C ASP A 150 -18.53 -25.00 31.35
N TRP A 151 -19.56 -24.19 31.16
CA TRP A 151 -20.86 -24.39 31.80
C TRP A 151 -21.88 -24.90 30.78
N ASN A 152 -22.57 -25.99 31.13
CA ASN A 152 -23.72 -26.51 30.40
C ASN A 152 -24.89 -26.69 31.37
N PRO A 153 -26.13 -26.46 30.94
CA PRO A 153 -27.30 -26.81 31.74
C PRO A 153 -27.37 -28.33 31.97
N PRO A 154 -28.01 -28.79 33.06
CA PRO A 154 -28.29 -30.21 33.28
C PRO A 154 -29.03 -30.83 32.08
N HIS A 155 -28.78 -32.12 31.79
CA HIS A 155 -29.39 -32.81 30.64
C HIS A 155 -30.93 -32.90 30.68
N ASP A 156 -31.53 -32.71 31.86
CA ASP A 156 -32.98 -32.68 32.09
C ASP A 156 -33.58 -31.26 32.04
N ASP A 157 -32.75 -30.23 31.87
CA ASP A 157 -33.19 -28.84 31.69
C ASP A 157 -33.63 -28.61 30.23
N PRO A 158 -34.82 -28.02 29.97
CA PRO A 158 -35.28 -27.73 28.60
C PRO A 158 -34.30 -26.86 27.79
N SER A 159 -33.49 -26.03 28.44
CA SER A 159 -32.46 -25.21 27.79
C SER A 159 -31.26 -26.01 27.27
N SER A 160 -31.14 -27.29 27.67
CA SER A 160 -30.15 -28.26 27.18
C SER A 160 -30.55 -28.93 25.86
N GLU A 161 -31.80 -28.76 25.40
CA GLU A 161 -32.25 -29.29 24.13
C GLU A 161 -31.47 -28.70 22.97
N THR A 162 -30.95 -29.57 22.11
CA THR A 162 -30.13 -29.20 20.96
C THR A 162 -30.78 -29.66 19.67
N LEU A 163 -30.71 -28.82 18.64
CA LEU A 163 -31.17 -29.20 17.32
C LEU A 163 -30.18 -30.20 16.72
N VAL A 164 -30.60 -31.47 16.65
CA VAL A 164 -29.77 -32.58 16.14
C VAL A 164 -29.74 -32.54 14.61
N PRO A 165 -28.56 -32.33 13.99
CA PRO A 165 -28.44 -32.36 12.54
C PRO A 165 -28.71 -33.75 11.97
N LYS A 166 -29.22 -33.81 10.74
CA LYS A 166 -29.46 -35.07 10.03
C LYS A 166 -28.53 -35.18 8.82
N LEU A 167 -28.12 -36.41 8.51
CA LEU A 167 -27.41 -36.69 7.27
C LEU A 167 -28.38 -36.57 6.09
N GLU A 168 -28.04 -35.76 5.10
CA GLU A 168 -28.83 -35.56 3.90
C GLU A 168 -28.12 -36.16 2.69
N HIS A 169 -28.90 -36.56 1.68
CA HIS A 169 -28.38 -37.08 0.41
C HIS A 169 -29.11 -36.43 -0.76
N ASP A 170 -28.42 -36.30 -1.89
CA ASP A 170 -29.05 -35.92 -3.16
C ASP A 170 -29.83 -37.10 -3.78
N ALA A 171 -30.50 -36.83 -4.92
CA ALA A 171 -31.29 -37.83 -5.64
C ALA A 171 -30.48 -39.05 -6.13
N ASN A 172 -29.15 -38.92 -6.23
CA ASN A 172 -28.23 -39.96 -6.65
C ASN A 172 -27.54 -40.66 -5.46
N GLY A 173 -27.91 -40.32 -4.22
CA GLY A 173 -27.33 -40.89 -3.01
C GLY A 173 -26.00 -40.26 -2.59
N GLY A 174 -25.59 -39.12 -3.17
CA GLY A 174 -24.42 -38.37 -2.73
C GLY A 174 -24.70 -37.61 -1.43
N GLU A 175 -23.79 -37.68 -0.45
CA GLU A 175 -23.93 -36.93 0.80
C GLU A 175 -24.08 -35.41 0.54
N ARG A 176 -24.92 -34.74 1.33
CA ARG A 176 -25.16 -33.30 1.29
C ARG A 176 -25.03 -32.71 2.70
N LEU A 177 -24.38 -31.56 2.81
CA LEU A 177 -24.30 -30.79 4.07
C LEU A 177 -25.27 -29.63 4.04
N ARG A 178 -26.19 -29.59 4.99
CA ARG A 178 -27.16 -28.51 5.13
C ARG A 178 -26.52 -27.24 5.70
N ALA A 179 -26.78 -26.12 5.05
CA ALA A 179 -26.49 -24.77 5.53
C ALA A 179 -27.84 -24.04 5.73
N GLU A 180 -28.15 -23.70 6.98
CA GLU A 180 -29.46 -23.15 7.33
C GLU A 180 -29.37 -22.14 8.49
N CYS A 181 -29.97 -20.97 8.31
CA CYS A 181 -30.11 -20.01 9.41
C CYS A 181 -31.22 -20.43 10.39
N HIS A 182 -31.23 -19.89 11.60
CA HIS A 182 -32.19 -20.30 12.64
C HIS A 182 -33.66 -20.25 12.20
N CYS A 183 -34.09 -19.22 11.48
CA CYS A 183 -35.50 -19.08 11.10
C CYS A 183 -35.90 -19.91 9.87
N GLY A 184 -34.99 -20.70 9.29
CA GLY A 184 -35.21 -21.44 8.03
C GLY A 184 -35.37 -20.57 6.78
N GLY A 185 -35.33 -19.24 6.90
CA GLY A 185 -35.52 -18.30 5.79
C GLY A 185 -34.40 -18.36 4.75
N VAL A 186 -33.20 -18.77 5.15
CA VAL A 186 -32.11 -19.16 4.28
C VAL A 186 -31.79 -20.63 4.56
N SER A 187 -31.98 -21.50 3.57
CA SER A 187 -31.70 -22.92 3.67
C SER A 187 -31.31 -23.49 2.30
N PHE A 188 -30.17 -24.18 2.24
CA PHE A 188 -29.65 -24.88 1.07
C PHE A 188 -28.71 -26.00 1.50
N THR A 189 -28.29 -26.84 0.56
CA THR A 189 -27.26 -27.86 0.82
C THR A 189 -26.02 -27.63 -0.01
N ILE A 190 -24.87 -28.11 0.47
CA ILE A 190 -23.61 -28.11 -0.26
C ILE A 190 -23.15 -29.55 -0.53
N GLY A 191 -22.69 -29.78 -1.75
CA GLY A 191 -22.12 -31.07 -2.19
C GLY A 191 -20.65 -31.21 -1.82
N ARG A 192 -20.13 -32.43 -2.01
CA ARG A 192 -18.69 -32.73 -1.96
C ARG A 192 -17.98 -32.12 -3.19
N PRO A 193 -16.67 -31.85 -3.11
CA PRO A 193 -15.87 -31.51 -4.30
C PRO A 193 -16.05 -32.58 -5.38
N THR A 194 -16.42 -32.15 -6.59
CA THR A 194 -16.61 -33.03 -7.74
C THR A 194 -15.29 -33.21 -8.50
N LYS A 195 -15.28 -34.16 -9.44
CA LYS A 195 -14.14 -34.35 -10.35
C LYS A 195 -13.85 -33.07 -11.16
N ASP A 196 -14.90 -32.39 -11.63
CA ASP A 196 -14.75 -31.15 -12.40
C ASP A 196 -14.09 -30.04 -11.58
N VAL A 197 -14.46 -29.90 -10.29
CA VAL A 197 -13.81 -28.97 -9.36
C VAL A 197 -12.32 -29.29 -9.17
N LEU A 198 -11.97 -30.57 -9.07
CA LEU A 198 -10.59 -31.02 -8.88
C LEU A 198 -9.72 -30.82 -10.13
N GLU A 199 -10.32 -30.89 -11.32
CA GLU A 199 -9.65 -30.70 -12.61
C GLU A 199 -9.60 -29.23 -13.04
N ASP A 200 -10.48 -28.39 -12.50
CA ASP A 200 -10.49 -26.95 -12.74
C ASP A 200 -9.23 -26.26 -12.19
N ALA A 201 -8.65 -25.38 -13.01
CA ALA A 201 -7.38 -24.74 -12.69
C ALA A 201 -7.45 -23.75 -11.51
N GLN A 202 -8.64 -23.26 -11.17
CA GLN A 202 -8.89 -22.27 -10.13
C GLN A 202 -9.62 -22.88 -8.92
N LEU A 203 -10.62 -23.74 -9.14
CA LEU A 203 -11.47 -24.24 -8.06
C LEU A 203 -10.78 -25.28 -7.17
N LYS A 204 -9.83 -26.04 -7.73
CA LYS A 204 -9.08 -27.09 -7.00
C LYS A 204 -8.35 -26.56 -5.76
N ASP A 205 -8.02 -25.27 -5.72
CA ASP A 205 -7.25 -24.67 -4.62
C ASP A 205 -8.10 -24.34 -3.39
N PHE A 206 -9.43 -24.45 -3.53
CA PHE A 206 -10.39 -24.37 -2.42
C PHE A 206 -10.76 -25.75 -1.86
N VAL A 207 -10.26 -26.82 -2.47
CA VAL A 207 -10.39 -28.19 -1.98
C VAL A 207 -9.23 -28.51 -1.04
N SER A 208 -9.48 -29.36 -0.05
CA SER A 208 -8.45 -29.74 0.91
C SER A 208 -7.29 -30.50 0.25
N PRO A 209 -6.04 -30.10 0.52
CA PRO A 209 -4.87 -30.82 0.03
C PRO A 209 -4.60 -32.12 0.80
N LEU A 210 -5.27 -32.31 1.95
CA LEU A 210 -5.14 -33.52 2.78
C LEU A 210 -6.22 -34.55 2.45
N ASP A 211 -7.40 -34.10 2.03
CA ASP A 211 -8.54 -34.94 1.71
C ASP A 211 -9.38 -34.28 0.61
N GLN A 212 -9.27 -34.78 -0.61
CA GLN A 212 -9.94 -34.22 -1.78
C GLN A 212 -11.48 -34.29 -1.73
N THR A 213 -12.05 -34.94 -0.71
CA THR A 213 -13.50 -34.95 -0.46
C THR A 213 -13.98 -33.80 0.44
N LYS A 214 -13.08 -32.93 0.90
CA LYS A 214 -13.37 -31.84 1.84
C LYS A 214 -13.08 -30.46 1.25
N TRP A 215 -13.87 -29.48 1.67
CA TRP A 215 -13.62 -28.06 1.39
C TRP A 215 -12.63 -27.47 2.38
N MET A 216 -11.92 -26.42 1.96
CA MET A 216 -11.07 -25.65 2.87
C MET A 216 -11.90 -24.68 3.71
N ALA A 217 -11.54 -24.56 4.99
CA ALA A 217 -12.15 -23.62 5.93
C ALA A 217 -11.10 -22.89 6.77
N LEU A 218 -11.48 -21.75 7.36
CA LEU A 218 -10.64 -21.00 8.28
C LEU A 218 -11.45 -20.20 9.28
N TYR A 219 -10.78 -19.81 10.37
CA TYR A 219 -11.28 -18.80 11.30
C TYR A 219 -10.72 -17.42 10.95
N ASP A 220 -11.57 -16.39 11.00
CA ASP A 220 -11.26 -15.01 10.66
C ASP A 220 -11.54 -14.08 11.85
N ALA A 221 -10.50 -13.37 12.28
CA ALA A 221 -10.53 -12.42 13.40
C ALA A 221 -10.42 -10.95 12.96
N CYS A 222 -10.79 -10.62 11.71
CA CYS A 222 -10.76 -9.24 11.22
C CYS A 222 -11.83 -8.34 11.84
N ASP A 223 -11.53 -7.04 11.91
CA ASP A 223 -12.46 -6.03 12.42
C ASP A 223 -13.72 -5.90 11.58
N ASP A 224 -13.64 -6.07 10.26
CA ASP A 224 -14.81 -6.06 9.39
C ASP A 224 -15.78 -7.18 9.77
N CYS A 225 -15.32 -8.45 9.77
CA CYS A 225 -16.15 -9.60 10.15
C CYS A 225 -16.62 -9.49 11.59
N ARG A 226 -15.80 -8.94 12.50
CA ARG A 226 -16.17 -8.70 13.89
C ARG A 226 -17.35 -7.74 14.02
N LEU A 227 -17.25 -6.57 13.39
CA LEU A 227 -18.25 -5.50 13.43
C LEU A 227 -19.48 -5.79 12.55
N LEU A 228 -19.37 -6.75 11.63
CA LEU A 228 -20.46 -7.21 10.77
C LEU A 228 -21.28 -8.32 11.38
N ASN A 229 -20.65 -9.23 12.14
CA ASN A 229 -21.34 -10.36 12.73
C ASN A 229 -21.68 -10.11 14.21
N GLY A 230 -21.02 -9.15 14.87
CA GLY A 230 -21.18 -8.91 16.30
C GLY A 230 -20.56 -10.05 17.13
N THR A 231 -19.40 -10.56 16.70
CA THR A 231 -18.64 -11.66 17.34
C THR A 231 -17.14 -11.42 17.17
N HIS A 232 -16.27 -11.89 18.07
CA HIS A 232 -14.82 -11.71 17.91
C HIS A 232 -14.22 -12.62 16.81
N LEU A 233 -14.96 -13.62 16.35
CA LEU A 233 -14.46 -14.65 15.45
C LEU A 233 -15.55 -15.21 14.53
N VAL A 234 -15.29 -15.27 13.23
CA VAL A 234 -16.16 -15.91 12.24
C VAL A 234 -15.43 -17.09 11.60
N GLY A 235 -16.13 -18.17 11.27
CA GLY A 235 -15.56 -19.27 10.50
C GLY A 235 -16.11 -19.25 9.07
N TRP A 236 -15.24 -19.38 8.07
CA TRP A 236 -15.58 -19.38 6.65
C TRP A 236 -15.20 -20.71 5.98
N ALA A 237 -16.10 -21.29 5.21
CA ALA A 237 -15.85 -22.41 4.30
C ALA A 237 -15.86 -21.90 2.85
N PHE A 238 -14.90 -22.32 2.02
CA PHE A 238 -14.77 -21.85 0.65
C PHE A 238 -15.55 -22.75 -0.31
N ILE A 239 -16.69 -22.26 -0.79
CA ILE A 239 -17.66 -23.07 -1.53
C ILE A 239 -17.91 -22.43 -2.91
N PRO A 240 -17.68 -23.16 -4.01
CA PRO A 240 -18.14 -22.75 -5.34
C PRO A 240 -19.67 -22.70 -5.39
N LEU A 241 -20.25 -21.67 -6.01
CA LEU A 241 -21.71 -21.51 -6.06
C LEU A 241 -22.43 -22.67 -6.77
N SER A 242 -21.77 -23.41 -7.67
CA SER A 242 -22.34 -24.61 -8.28
C SER A 242 -22.44 -25.80 -7.33
N ALA A 243 -21.68 -25.80 -6.24
CA ALA A 243 -21.77 -26.85 -5.22
C ALA A 243 -23.02 -26.70 -4.33
N CYS A 244 -23.67 -25.53 -4.37
CA CYS A 244 -24.90 -25.24 -3.63
C CYS A 244 -26.15 -25.77 -4.35
N ASP A 245 -27.13 -26.22 -3.57
CA ASP A 245 -28.40 -26.72 -4.07
C ASP A 245 -29.59 -26.18 -3.24
N PRO A 246 -30.51 -25.41 -3.85
CA PRO A 246 -30.52 -25.03 -5.27
C PRO A 246 -29.30 -24.15 -5.65
N PRO A 247 -28.89 -24.13 -6.93
CA PRO A 247 -27.80 -23.27 -7.39
C PRO A 247 -28.06 -21.81 -7.04
N ILE A 248 -27.04 -21.13 -6.53
CA ILE A 248 -27.13 -19.75 -6.07
C ILE A 248 -26.47 -18.84 -7.10
N ALA A 249 -27.17 -17.78 -7.50
CA ALA A 249 -26.63 -16.80 -8.44
C ALA A 249 -25.58 -15.89 -7.79
N ARG A 250 -24.79 -15.19 -8.60
CA ARG A 250 -23.72 -14.29 -8.12
C ARG A 250 -24.21 -13.10 -7.28
N ASP A 251 -25.50 -12.79 -7.30
CA ASP A 251 -26.10 -11.78 -6.43
C ASP A 251 -26.42 -12.30 -5.01
N LEU A 252 -26.11 -13.57 -4.75
CA LEU A 252 -26.21 -14.25 -3.45
C LEU A 252 -27.61 -14.24 -2.83
N LYS A 253 -28.64 -13.99 -3.64
CA LYS A 253 -30.02 -13.99 -3.17
C LYS A 253 -30.51 -15.42 -3.06
N ILE A 254 -30.85 -15.81 -1.84
CA ILE A 254 -31.51 -17.09 -1.53
C ILE A 254 -32.45 -16.90 -0.35
N GLY A 255 -33.72 -17.32 -0.54
CA GLY A 255 -34.75 -17.18 0.48
C GLY A 255 -34.89 -15.74 0.98
N THR A 256 -34.74 -15.52 2.29
CA THR A 256 -34.82 -14.20 2.93
C THR A 256 -33.49 -13.46 3.00
N ALA A 257 -32.42 -13.96 2.35
CA ALA A 257 -31.11 -13.31 2.35
C ALA A 257 -31.19 -11.90 1.74
N LYS A 258 -30.71 -10.90 2.49
CA LYS A 258 -30.43 -9.56 2.01
C LYS A 258 -28.96 -9.50 1.61
N THR A 259 -28.71 -8.97 0.42
CA THR A 259 -27.36 -8.78 -0.11
C THR A 259 -27.04 -7.30 -0.22
N TYR A 260 -25.85 -6.89 0.19
CA TYR A 260 -25.39 -5.51 0.09
C TYR A 260 -23.90 -5.45 -0.20
N GLN A 261 -23.48 -4.34 -0.81
CA GLN A 261 -22.08 -4.06 -1.08
C GLN A 261 -21.46 -3.38 0.14
N SER A 262 -20.55 -4.07 0.84
CA SER A 262 -19.93 -3.52 2.06
C SER A 262 -18.76 -2.57 1.75
N SER A 263 -18.14 -2.73 0.59
CA SER A 263 -17.07 -1.89 0.04
C SER A 263 -17.00 -2.12 -1.47
N PRO A 264 -16.28 -1.28 -2.26
CA PRO A 264 -16.08 -1.54 -3.68
C PRO A 264 -15.68 -3.00 -3.93
N ASN A 265 -16.39 -3.68 -4.83
CA ASN A 265 -16.11 -5.06 -5.25
C ASN A 265 -16.26 -6.14 -4.17
N VAL A 266 -16.95 -5.85 -3.04
CA VAL A 266 -17.22 -6.81 -1.97
C VAL A 266 -18.72 -6.91 -1.72
N LEU A 267 -19.24 -8.12 -1.81
CA LEU A 267 -20.66 -8.43 -1.61
C LEU A 267 -20.83 -9.32 -0.38
N ARG A 268 -21.78 -8.97 0.48
CA ARG A 268 -22.10 -9.72 1.70
C ARG A 268 -23.58 -10.00 1.78
N SER A 269 -23.93 -11.10 2.42
CA SER A 269 -25.34 -11.45 2.65
C SER A 269 -25.61 -11.92 4.08
N PHE A 270 -26.80 -11.59 4.55
CA PHE A 270 -27.34 -12.04 5.83
C PHE A 270 -28.83 -12.36 5.69
N CYS A 271 -29.35 -13.24 6.54
CA CYS A 271 -30.78 -13.52 6.60
C CYS A 271 -31.55 -12.28 7.07
N GLY A 272 -32.44 -11.74 6.23
CA GLY A 272 -33.22 -10.55 6.53
C GLY A 272 -34.23 -10.71 7.67
N THR A 273 -34.47 -11.95 8.13
CA THR A 273 -35.39 -12.28 9.23
C THR A 273 -34.68 -12.42 10.57
N CYS A 274 -33.62 -13.23 10.65
CA CYS A 274 -32.94 -13.54 11.91
C CYS A 274 -31.53 -12.95 12.05
N GLY A 275 -31.02 -12.25 11.03
CA GLY A 275 -29.71 -11.59 11.06
C GLY A 275 -28.50 -12.49 10.76
N ALA A 276 -28.71 -13.78 10.50
CA ALA A 276 -27.61 -14.73 10.33
C ALA A 276 -26.74 -14.38 9.12
N THR A 277 -25.45 -14.21 9.34
CA THR A 277 -24.48 -14.05 8.26
C THR A 277 -24.46 -15.32 7.41
N VAL A 278 -24.48 -15.16 6.08
CA VAL A 278 -24.54 -16.29 5.14
C VAL A 278 -23.29 -16.32 4.27
N PHE A 279 -23.08 -15.29 3.44
CA PHE A 279 -21.98 -15.27 2.48
C PHE A 279 -21.15 -13.99 2.53
N TYR A 280 -19.87 -14.15 2.22
CA TYR A 280 -18.97 -13.10 1.78
C TYR A 280 -18.37 -13.47 0.42
N THR A 281 -18.23 -12.49 -0.48
CA THR A 281 -17.46 -12.65 -1.71
C THR A 281 -16.82 -11.34 -2.16
N CYS A 282 -15.77 -11.44 -2.98
CA CYS A 282 -15.12 -10.33 -3.64
C CYS A 282 -14.88 -10.66 -5.12
N ASP A 283 -14.66 -9.64 -5.95
CA ASP A 283 -14.47 -9.82 -7.40
C ASP A 283 -13.33 -10.78 -7.76
N GLU A 284 -12.28 -10.84 -6.94
CA GLU A 284 -11.16 -11.78 -7.12
C GLU A 284 -11.61 -13.25 -7.05
N ARG A 285 -12.72 -13.52 -6.34
CA ARG A 285 -13.36 -14.84 -6.26
C ARG A 285 -14.52 -15.01 -7.24
N CYS A 286 -14.76 -14.02 -8.10
CA CYS A 286 -15.83 -13.99 -9.09
C CYS A 286 -15.31 -13.62 -10.48
N PRO A 287 -14.39 -14.40 -11.07
CA PRO A 287 -13.78 -14.08 -12.36
C PRO A 287 -14.84 -13.88 -13.46
N PRO A 288 -14.64 -12.92 -14.40
CA PRO A 288 -15.53 -12.74 -15.54
C PRO A 288 -15.60 -14.03 -16.37
N GLY A 289 -16.81 -14.59 -16.52
CA GLY A 289 -17.04 -15.83 -17.27
C GLY A 289 -16.62 -17.14 -16.57
N GLY A 290 -16.00 -17.09 -15.39
CA GLY A 290 -15.64 -18.28 -14.59
C GLY A 290 -16.66 -18.62 -13.49
N GLU A 291 -16.37 -19.60 -12.65
CA GLU A 291 -17.22 -19.93 -11.50
C GLU A 291 -16.90 -19.05 -10.28
N SER A 292 -17.92 -18.61 -9.54
CA SER A 292 -17.76 -17.81 -8.33
C SER A 292 -17.62 -18.70 -7.09
N VAL A 293 -16.64 -18.38 -6.25
CA VAL A 293 -16.43 -19.02 -4.94
C VAL A 293 -16.81 -18.05 -3.83
N VAL A 294 -17.59 -18.53 -2.86
CA VAL A 294 -18.04 -17.74 -1.71
C VAL A 294 -17.45 -18.24 -0.41
N ASP A 295 -17.33 -17.34 0.55
CA ASP A 295 -17.07 -17.66 1.94
C ASP A 295 -18.42 -17.90 2.61
N LEU A 296 -18.74 -19.17 2.85
CA LEU A 296 -19.94 -19.59 3.56
C LEU A 296 -19.69 -19.59 5.07
N ALA A 297 -20.54 -18.88 5.80
CA ALA A 297 -20.50 -18.81 7.25
C ALA A 297 -20.70 -20.20 7.88
N THR A 298 -19.69 -20.70 8.57
CA THR A 298 -19.71 -22.05 9.16
C THR A 298 -20.71 -22.20 10.29
N GLY A 299 -21.08 -21.09 10.95
CA GLY A 299 -22.04 -21.11 12.05
C GLY A 299 -23.43 -21.59 11.65
N ILE A 300 -23.80 -21.54 10.35
CA ILE A 300 -25.08 -22.06 9.86
C ILE A 300 -25.02 -23.51 9.34
N LEU A 301 -23.87 -24.17 9.40
CA LEU A 301 -23.75 -25.56 8.96
C LEU A 301 -24.40 -26.53 9.95
N ARG A 302 -25.03 -27.58 9.41
CA ARG A 302 -25.73 -28.64 10.15
C ARG A 302 -24.99 -29.98 9.96
N ALA A 303 -23.74 -30.03 10.39
CA ALA A 303 -22.95 -31.25 10.31
C ALA A 303 -23.24 -32.17 11.51
N THR A 304 -23.45 -33.45 11.24
CA THR A 304 -23.82 -34.46 12.25
C THR A 304 -22.72 -34.71 13.29
N GLU A 305 -21.47 -34.46 12.92
CA GLU A 305 -20.30 -34.67 13.77
C GLU A 305 -19.98 -33.48 14.68
N GLY A 306 -20.57 -32.30 14.40
CA GLY A 306 -20.40 -31.12 15.24
C GLY A 306 -20.10 -29.82 14.48
N SER A 307 -19.89 -28.76 15.25
CA SER A 307 -19.77 -27.38 14.77
C SER A 307 -18.58 -27.12 13.83
N MET A 308 -17.50 -27.89 13.95
CA MET A 308 -16.32 -27.83 13.11
C MET A 308 -16.54 -28.51 11.76
N ALA A 309 -17.58 -29.34 11.63
CA ALA A 309 -17.90 -30.09 10.40
C ALA A 309 -16.67 -30.80 9.81
N GLU A 310 -15.86 -31.46 10.64
CA GLU A 310 -14.55 -32.00 10.23
C GLU A 310 -14.63 -33.11 9.17
N ARG A 311 -15.78 -33.75 8.98
CA ARG A 311 -15.96 -34.68 7.86
C ARG A 311 -16.10 -33.95 6.54
N TRP A 312 -16.44 -32.66 6.54
CA TRP A 312 -16.68 -31.83 5.37
C TRP A 312 -15.61 -30.78 5.13
N LEU A 313 -14.98 -30.30 6.20
CA LEU A 313 -14.07 -29.17 6.18
C LEU A 313 -12.67 -29.57 6.64
N THR A 314 -11.66 -28.97 6.02
CA THR A 314 -10.28 -28.95 6.53
C THR A 314 -9.93 -27.54 6.96
N TRP A 315 -9.70 -27.35 8.25
CA TRP A 315 -9.41 -26.04 8.83
C TRP A 315 -7.94 -25.66 8.67
N ARG A 316 -7.69 -24.40 8.27
CA ARG A 316 -6.35 -23.83 8.29
C ARG A 316 -5.83 -23.70 9.74
N SER A 317 -4.58 -24.09 9.94
CA SER A 317 -3.91 -24.01 11.26
C SER A 317 -3.66 -22.59 11.74
N ASN A 318 -3.55 -21.65 10.79
CA ASN A 318 -3.39 -20.24 11.07
C ASN A 318 -4.73 -19.55 10.82
N PRO A 319 -5.35 -18.95 11.86
CA PRO A 319 -6.50 -18.09 11.66
C PRO A 319 -6.16 -16.98 10.66
N ALA A 320 -7.08 -16.72 9.75
CA ALA A 320 -7.01 -15.52 8.95
C ALA A 320 -7.02 -14.32 9.87
N TRP A 321 -6.22 -13.36 9.43
CA TRP A 321 -6.38 -12.01 9.87
C TRP A 321 -6.13 -11.73 11.36
N LEU A 322 -5.18 -12.47 11.94
CA LEU A 322 -5.00 -12.59 13.37
C LEU A 322 -4.53 -11.31 14.12
N PRO A 323 -3.55 -10.52 13.62
CA PRO A 323 -3.23 -9.23 14.26
C PRO A 323 -4.33 -8.18 14.45
N SER A 324 -5.49 -8.23 13.77
CA SER A 324 -6.67 -7.37 14.02
C SER A 324 -7.32 -7.85 15.27
N GLY A 325 -7.54 -9.16 15.34
CA GLY A 325 -7.92 -9.84 16.56
C GLY A 325 -6.96 -9.47 17.70
N LYS A 326 -5.64 -9.47 17.47
CA LYS A 326 -4.68 -9.12 18.54
C LYS A 326 -4.69 -7.64 18.93
N GLN A 327 -4.98 -6.74 17.98
CA GLN A 327 -5.15 -5.32 18.26
C GLN A 327 -6.42 -5.06 19.09
N TYR A 328 -7.48 -5.82 18.83
CA TYR A 328 -8.74 -5.71 19.55
C TYR A 328 -8.73 -6.43 20.90
N HIS A 329 -8.43 -7.73 20.89
CA HIS A 329 -8.33 -8.60 22.07
C HIS A 329 -7.12 -9.55 21.91
N ARG A 330 -5.94 -9.08 22.34
CA ARG A 330 -4.67 -9.82 22.28
C ARG A 330 -4.76 -11.23 22.87
N ALA A 331 -5.12 -11.34 24.14
CA ALA A 331 -5.10 -12.63 24.85
C ALA A 331 -6.02 -13.69 24.23
N PHE A 332 -7.23 -13.32 23.81
CA PHE A 332 -8.14 -14.24 23.12
C PHE A 332 -7.56 -14.71 21.78
N SER A 333 -7.00 -13.78 21.00
CA SER A 333 -6.44 -14.07 19.68
C SER A 333 -5.19 -14.94 19.76
N GLU A 334 -4.33 -14.72 20.75
CA GLU A 334 -3.17 -15.59 21.01
C GLU A 334 -3.61 -17.00 21.42
N ALA A 335 -4.64 -17.13 22.25
CA ALA A 335 -5.19 -18.43 22.62
C ALA A 335 -5.79 -19.18 21.42
N LEU A 336 -6.52 -18.48 20.55
CA LEU A 336 -7.02 -19.03 19.28
C LEU A 336 -5.87 -19.51 18.38
N GLU A 337 -4.82 -18.71 18.22
CA GLU A 337 -3.65 -19.07 17.40
C GLU A 337 -2.98 -20.34 17.92
N GLN A 338 -2.76 -20.42 19.23
CA GLN A 338 -2.15 -21.58 19.86
C GLN A 338 -3.03 -22.83 19.72
N GLY A 339 -4.35 -22.69 19.93
CA GLY A 339 -5.32 -23.76 19.77
C GLY A 339 -5.33 -24.36 18.37
N MET A 340 -5.38 -23.50 17.35
CA MET A 340 -5.44 -23.93 15.94
C MET A 340 -4.16 -24.61 15.46
N LYS A 341 -2.99 -24.25 16.01
CA LYS A 341 -1.74 -25.00 15.79
C LYS A 341 -1.81 -26.41 16.36
N GLY A 342 -2.48 -26.59 17.50
CA GLY A 342 -2.72 -27.90 18.13
C GLY A 342 -3.60 -28.82 17.28
N VAL A 343 -4.67 -28.27 16.68
CA VAL A 343 -5.56 -29.01 15.75
C VAL A 343 -4.76 -29.60 14.58
N ALA A 344 -3.83 -28.84 14.00
CA ALA A 344 -3.00 -29.30 12.88
C ALA A 344 -2.00 -30.43 13.25
N ALA A 345 -1.52 -30.47 14.50
CA ALA A 345 -0.63 -31.52 14.98
C ALA A 345 -1.34 -32.88 15.15
N ILE A 346 -2.62 -32.87 15.53
CA ILE A 346 -3.46 -34.07 15.67
C ILE A 346 -3.73 -34.70 14.30
N PHE A 347 -3.91 -33.91 13.25
CA PHE A 347 -4.06 -34.43 11.88
C PHE A 347 -2.81 -35.15 11.36
N HIS A 348 -1.60 -34.77 11.82
CA HIS A 348 -0.37 -35.43 11.41
C HIS A 348 -0.17 -36.82 12.07
N SER A 349 -0.69 -37.00 13.29
CA SER A 349 -0.58 -38.27 14.04
C SER A 349 -1.63 -39.30 13.65
N MET A 350 -2.79 -38.88 13.12
CA MET A 350 -3.85 -39.80 12.65
C MET A 350 -3.60 -40.35 11.23
N VAL A 351 -2.73 -39.72 10.42
CA VAL A 351 -2.41 -40.13 9.04
C VAL A 351 -1.14 -40.99 8.94
N THR A 352 -0.43 -41.21 10.06
CA THR A 352 0.67 -42.19 10.11
C THR A 352 0.13 -43.55 10.56
N PRO A 353 0.32 -44.64 9.78
CA PRO A 353 -0.09 -45.96 10.24
C PRO A 353 0.74 -46.34 11.47
N GLN A 354 0.08 -46.79 12.55
CA GLN A 354 0.75 -47.44 13.67
C GLN A 354 1.67 -48.54 13.14
N LYS A 355 2.99 -48.36 13.36
CA LYS A 355 3.98 -49.39 13.06
C LYS A 355 3.69 -50.63 13.91
N ARG A 356 3.15 -51.68 13.29
CA ARG A 356 3.33 -53.05 13.79
C ARG A 356 4.80 -53.42 13.68
N THR A 357 5.34 -53.88 14.81
CA THR A 357 6.71 -54.36 15.01
C THR A 357 7.01 -55.58 14.15
N LEU A 358 8.03 -55.50 13.28
CA LEU A 358 8.73 -56.66 12.72
C LEU A 358 10.23 -56.34 12.54
N ALA A 359 11.04 -57.38 12.71
CA ALA A 359 12.48 -57.45 13.03
C ALA A 359 13.45 -56.97 11.91
N PRO A 360 14.77 -56.85 12.18
CA PRO A 360 15.70 -56.09 11.34
C PRO A 360 16.31 -56.94 10.21
N GLY A 361 16.27 -56.42 8.99
CA GLY A 361 16.97 -57.01 7.85
C GLY A 361 16.79 -56.23 6.55
N VAL A 362 17.90 -55.63 6.09
CA VAL A 362 18.25 -55.30 4.69
C VAL A 362 17.43 -54.21 3.97
N GLY A 363 18.02 -53.00 3.93
CA GLY A 363 18.46 -52.36 2.68
C GLY A 363 17.43 -51.80 1.68
N PHE A 364 17.52 -50.48 1.47
CA PHE A 364 17.22 -49.75 0.21
C PHE A 364 15.75 -49.64 -0.25
N ALA A 365 14.95 -48.79 0.41
CA ALA A 365 13.78 -48.17 -0.21
C ALA A 365 13.33 -46.80 0.37
N SER A 366 14.13 -46.13 1.23
CA SER A 366 13.68 -44.89 1.91
C SER A 366 14.17 -43.57 1.29
N ILE A 367 14.93 -43.61 0.19
CA ILE A 367 15.57 -42.40 -0.38
C ILE A 367 14.80 -41.84 -1.60
N LEU A 368 13.96 -42.63 -2.26
CA LEU A 368 13.18 -42.18 -3.42
C LEU A 368 11.86 -41.48 -3.06
N TYR A 369 11.20 -41.86 -1.96
CA TYR A 369 9.98 -41.18 -1.50
C TYR A 369 10.25 -39.79 -0.90
N ARG A 370 11.42 -39.57 -0.30
CA ARG A 370 11.82 -38.26 0.26
C ARG A 370 12.19 -37.24 -0.81
N ARG A 371 12.69 -37.70 -1.97
CA ARG A 371 13.06 -36.82 -3.10
C ARG A 371 11.88 -36.41 -3.96
N GLN A 372 10.83 -37.23 -4.06
CA GLN A 372 9.61 -36.87 -4.80
C GLN A 372 8.71 -35.90 -3.99
N TYR A 373 8.70 -36.00 -2.65
CA TYR A 373 8.05 -35.04 -1.76
C TYR A 373 8.72 -33.64 -1.77
N ILE A 374 10.06 -33.58 -1.78
CA ILE A 374 10.79 -32.30 -1.83
C ILE A 374 10.72 -31.65 -3.23
N ARG A 375 10.62 -32.44 -4.31
CA ARG A 375 10.45 -31.90 -5.68
C ARG A 375 9.01 -31.49 -5.98
N CYS A 376 7.99 -32.15 -5.44
CA CYS A 376 6.61 -31.67 -5.55
C CYS A 376 6.47 -30.35 -4.77
N MET A 377 6.98 -30.26 -3.52
CA MET A 377 7.04 -29.00 -2.78
C MET A 377 7.89 -27.91 -3.43
N ALA A 378 8.74 -28.18 -4.42
CA ALA A 378 9.52 -27.14 -5.12
C ALA A 378 8.99 -26.79 -6.52
N SER A 379 8.08 -27.61 -7.07
CA SER A 379 7.50 -27.40 -8.41
C SER A 379 6.00 -27.08 -8.39
N SER A 380 5.25 -27.46 -7.35
CA SER A 380 3.91 -26.92 -7.07
C SER A 380 3.92 -25.74 -6.08
N ALA A 381 5.01 -25.52 -5.31
CA ALA A 381 5.20 -24.27 -4.57
C ALA A 381 5.68 -23.09 -5.45
N ARG A 382 5.81 -23.28 -6.77
CA ARG A 382 5.95 -22.18 -7.73
C ARG A 382 4.60 -21.60 -8.17
N SER A 383 3.50 -22.12 -7.64
CA SER A 383 2.14 -21.61 -7.90
C SER A 383 1.33 -21.32 -6.63
N TYR A 384 1.74 -21.79 -5.46
CA TYR A 384 1.10 -21.43 -4.19
C TYR A 384 2.13 -21.15 -3.11
N ASN A 385 2.21 -19.88 -2.74
CA ASN A 385 3.06 -19.33 -1.70
C ASN A 385 2.41 -19.61 -0.33
N ALA A 386 2.85 -20.64 0.39
CA ALA A 386 2.34 -20.98 1.73
C ALA A 386 2.82 -20.02 2.85
N ALA A 387 3.24 -18.80 2.51
CA ALA A 387 3.52 -17.70 3.43
C ALA A 387 2.52 -16.53 3.28
N SER A 388 1.48 -16.67 2.44
CA SER A 388 0.45 -15.65 2.24
C SER A 388 -0.80 -15.92 3.10
N MET A 389 -0.67 -15.96 4.42
CA MET A 389 -1.81 -15.74 5.34
C MET A 389 -1.33 -15.25 6.72
N HIS A 390 -1.13 -13.93 6.82
CA HIS A 390 -1.12 -13.11 8.03
C HIS A 390 -1.87 -11.78 7.70
N PRO A 391 -2.02 -10.84 8.64
CA PRO A 391 -3.21 -10.36 9.39
C PRO A 391 -4.19 -9.43 8.65
N CYS A 392 -5.48 -9.39 9.00
CA CYS A 392 -6.24 -8.15 8.98
C CYS A 392 -5.65 -7.62 10.26
N ALA A 393 -5.05 -6.45 10.26
CA ALA A 393 -5.18 -5.64 11.45
C ALA A 393 -6.44 -4.79 11.25
N THR A 394 -6.63 -3.64 11.88
CA THR A 394 -7.26 -2.52 11.15
C THR A 394 -6.40 -2.08 9.95
N TYR A 395 -5.98 -3.06 9.18
CA TYR A 395 -5.14 -3.12 8.03
C TYR A 395 -5.66 -4.36 7.35
N ALA A 396 -6.66 -4.23 6.48
CA ALA A 396 -6.67 -5.08 5.31
C ALA A 396 -5.20 -5.19 4.87
N LYS A 397 -4.62 -6.40 4.68
CA LYS A 397 -3.57 -6.55 3.68
C LYS A 397 -4.11 -5.74 2.54
N PRO A 398 -3.48 -4.60 2.26
CA PRO A 398 -4.13 -3.73 1.33
C PRO A 398 -4.22 -4.57 0.07
N LEU A 399 -5.42 -4.65 -0.56
CA LEU A 399 -5.55 -5.23 -1.90
C LEU A 399 -4.25 -4.90 -2.63
N ILE A 400 -3.53 -5.89 -3.17
CA ILE A 400 -2.22 -5.67 -3.82
C ILE A 400 -2.51 -4.84 -5.06
N THR A 401 -2.64 -3.56 -4.79
CA THR A 401 -3.10 -2.49 -5.64
C THR A 401 -2.08 -1.43 -5.43
N ILE A 402 -1.82 -0.73 -6.52
CA ILE A 402 -0.89 0.37 -6.48
C ILE A 402 -1.36 1.47 -5.52
N GLN A 403 -2.67 1.69 -5.40
CA GLN A 403 -3.23 2.72 -4.52
C GLN A 403 -2.82 2.49 -3.08
N ASN A 404 -2.97 1.27 -2.58
CA ASN A 404 -2.60 0.98 -1.21
C ASN A 404 -1.09 0.96 -0.95
N ALA A 405 -0.31 0.53 -1.94
CA ALA A 405 1.14 0.62 -1.89
C ALA A 405 1.58 2.10 -1.78
N ILE A 406 0.97 3.00 -2.54
CA ILE A 406 1.23 4.43 -2.47
C ILE A 406 0.78 5.01 -1.12
N ASP A 407 -0.40 4.64 -0.62
CA ASP A 407 -0.91 5.14 0.67
C ASP A 407 0.01 4.69 1.84
N SER A 408 0.47 3.43 1.82
CA SER A 408 1.46 2.90 2.78
C SER A 408 2.83 3.56 2.61
N LEU A 409 3.27 3.83 1.38
CA LEU A 409 4.50 4.55 1.12
C LEU A 409 4.43 5.99 1.68
N ASN A 410 3.29 6.66 1.50
CA ASN A 410 3.05 8.02 1.99
C ASN A 410 3.06 8.10 3.52
N SER A 411 2.74 7.02 4.22
CA SER A 411 2.86 6.97 5.69
C SER A 411 4.32 7.02 6.17
N LEU A 412 5.30 6.75 5.30
CA LEU A 412 6.73 6.86 5.61
C LEU A 412 7.30 8.28 5.41
N GLN A 413 6.47 9.25 5.03
CA GLN A 413 6.90 10.64 4.91
C GLN A 413 7.08 11.29 6.28
N THR A 414 8.17 12.03 6.45
CA THR A 414 8.37 12.84 7.66
C THR A 414 7.36 13.98 7.71
N SER A 415 6.62 14.09 8.81
CA SER A 415 5.65 15.19 9.01
C SER A 415 6.34 16.55 9.10
N HIS A 416 5.62 17.62 8.78
CA HIS A 416 6.10 19.00 8.89
C HIS A 416 6.67 19.32 10.28
N ALA A 417 6.00 18.87 11.35
CA ALA A 417 6.44 19.06 12.73
C ALA A 417 7.77 18.33 13.01
N ALA A 418 7.89 17.07 12.59
CA ALA A 418 9.12 16.30 12.76
C ALA A 418 10.28 16.87 11.93
N PHE A 419 10.00 17.36 10.72
CA PHE A 419 10.98 18.03 9.87
C PHE A 419 11.51 19.31 10.52
N LYS A 420 10.62 20.20 11.02
CA LYS A 420 11.02 21.41 11.77
C LYS A 420 11.80 21.08 13.03
N ALA A 421 11.41 20.03 13.77
CA ALA A 421 12.11 19.58 14.96
C ALA A 421 13.54 19.12 14.63
N ARG A 422 13.74 18.36 13.55
CA ARG A 422 15.08 17.95 13.08
C ARG A 422 15.95 19.14 12.69
N ILE A 423 15.36 20.13 12.01
CA ILE A 423 16.07 21.38 11.67
C ILE A 423 16.51 22.10 12.93
N LYS A 424 15.61 22.28 13.89
CA LYS A 424 15.89 22.94 15.17
C LYS A 424 16.95 22.18 15.99
N ALA A 425 16.95 20.86 15.94
CA ALA A 425 17.94 20.01 16.60
C ALA A 425 19.27 19.92 15.84
N GLY A 426 19.39 20.50 14.64
CA GLY A 426 20.62 20.47 13.85
C GLY A 426 21.00 19.08 13.32
N ILE A 427 20.04 18.14 13.25
CA ILE A 427 20.30 16.74 12.87
C ILE A 427 20.49 16.67 11.35
N LYS A 428 21.69 16.27 10.92
CA LYS A 428 22.09 16.13 9.51
C LYS A 428 22.35 14.66 9.16
N PRO A 429 22.28 14.27 7.87
CA PRO A 429 22.74 12.96 7.43
C PRO A 429 24.23 12.77 7.76
N ASP A 430 24.57 11.61 8.30
CA ASP A 430 25.92 11.22 8.70
C ASP A 430 26.18 9.72 8.44
N ALA A 431 27.30 9.19 8.95
CA ALA A 431 27.69 7.79 8.75
C ALA A 431 26.65 6.78 9.29
N SER A 432 25.85 7.15 10.31
CA SER A 432 24.78 6.28 10.82
C SER A 432 23.76 5.97 9.72
N SER A 433 23.51 6.92 8.82
CA SER A 433 22.58 6.76 7.70
C SER A 433 22.95 5.60 6.78
N ILE A 434 24.25 5.40 6.54
CA ILE A 434 24.76 4.30 5.71
C ILE A 434 24.69 2.97 6.48
N ALA A 435 25.03 2.98 7.78
CA ALA A 435 24.95 1.81 8.63
C ALA A 435 23.51 1.28 8.73
N GLU A 436 22.53 2.17 8.90
CA GLU A 436 21.10 1.84 8.90
C GLU A 436 20.67 1.21 7.58
N MET A 437 21.06 1.79 6.44
CA MET A 437 20.74 1.23 5.12
C MET A 437 21.35 -0.17 4.93
N LYS A 438 22.59 -0.41 5.39
CA LYS A 438 23.19 -1.75 5.39
C LYS A 438 22.40 -2.74 6.24
N THR A 439 21.88 -2.31 7.39
CA THR A 439 20.99 -3.14 8.22
C THR A 439 19.68 -3.45 7.51
N TYR A 440 19.04 -2.48 6.85
CA TYR A 440 17.82 -2.76 6.09
C TYR A 440 18.05 -3.71 4.90
N ILE A 441 19.17 -3.59 4.18
CA ILE A 441 19.55 -4.53 3.13
C ILE A 441 19.66 -5.97 3.69
N ARG A 442 20.29 -6.14 4.85
CA ARG A 442 20.37 -7.44 5.54
C ARG A 442 18.98 -7.97 5.90
N ARG A 443 18.09 -7.12 6.43
CA ARG A 443 16.69 -7.48 6.74
C ARG A 443 15.89 -7.90 5.50
N LEU A 444 16.25 -7.42 4.31
CA LEU A 444 15.64 -7.87 3.05
C LEU A 444 16.16 -9.23 2.56
N GLY A 445 17.21 -9.76 3.19
CA GLY A 445 17.87 -11.00 2.79
C GLY A 445 18.95 -10.81 1.73
N TYR A 446 19.53 -9.61 1.64
CA TYR A 446 20.63 -9.29 0.73
C TYR A 446 21.87 -8.83 1.49
N THR A 447 23.00 -8.80 0.78
CA THR A 447 24.27 -8.22 1.19
C THR A 447 24.65 -7.07 0.24
N THR A 448 25.58 -6.20 0.65
CA THR A 448 26.04 -5.10 -0.22
C THR A 448 26.68 -5.61 -1.51
N SER A 449 27.33 -6.78 -1.47
CA SER A 449 27.92 -7.41 -2.66
C SER A 449 26.90 -7.96 -3.65
N ASP A 450 25.66 -8.25 -3.24
CA ASP A 450 24.63 -8.67 -4.19
C ASP A 450 24.30 -7.56 -5.20
N LEU A 451 24.47 -6.29 -4.78
CA LEU A 451 24.22 -5.12 -5.62
C LEU A 451 25.19 -5.02 -6.81
N ASP A 452 26.36 -5.65 -6.73
CA ASP A 452 27.35 -5.64 -7.82
C ASP A 452 26.81 -6.31 -9.08
N ARG A 453 25.87 -7.26 -8.93
CA ARG A 453 25.20 -7.94 -10.04
C ARG A 453 24.45 -6.97 -10.95
N LEU A 454 24.13 -5.78 -10.45
CA LEU A 454 23.37 -4.76 -11.16
C LEU A 454 24.25 -3.80 -11.97
N ASN A 455 25.59 -3.97 -11.96
CA ASN A 455 26.54 -3.12 -12.71
C ASN A 455 26.23 -1.62 -12.59
N ILE A 456 26.15 -1.12 -11.35
CA ILE A 456 25.53 0.19 -11.07
C ILE A 456 26.35 1.36 -11.63
N ILE A 457 25.70 2.23 -12.38
CA ILE A 457 26.21 3.57 -12.73
C ILE A 457 25.64 4.56 -11.72
N HIS A 458 26.49 5.26 -10.97
CA HIS A 458 26.06 6.12 -9.86
C HIS A 458 26.32 7.59 -10.15
N VAL A 459 25.29 8.44 -10.11
CA VAL A 459 25.36 9.84 -10.53
C VAL A 459 24.95 10.78 -9.41
N ALA A 460 25.83 11.70 -9.05
CA ALA A 460 25.58 12.80 -8.11
C ALA A 460 25.69 14.17 -8.82
N GLY A 461 25.18 15.22 -8.18
CA GLY A 461 25.30 16.58 -8.70
C GLY A 461 24.28 17.54 -8.12
N THR A 462 24.41 18.84 -8.38
CA THR A 462 23.38 19.84 -8.01
C THR A 462 22.41 20.03 -9.16
N LYS A 463 22.91 20.30 -10.36
CA LYS A 463 22.12 20.43 -11.60
C LYS A 463 22.60 19.40 -12.61
N GLY A 464 21.67 18.81 -13.36
CA GLY A 464 21.97 17.87 -14.44
C GLY A 464 22.03 16.39 -14.08
N LYS A 465 21.98 15.99 -12.79
CA LYS A 465 22.05 14.57 -12.38
C LYS A 465 20.95 13.69 -13.02
N GLY A 466 19.67 14.03 -12.87
CA GLY A 466 18.57 13.33 -13.54
C GLY A 466 18.64 13.40 -15.08
N THR A 467 19.12 14.51 -15.64
CA THR A 467 19.33 14.65 -17.10
C THR A 467 20.39 13.68 -17.60
N THR A 468 21.54 13.61 -16.93
CA THR A 468 22.60 12.65 -17.22
C THR A 468 22.08 11.23 -17.11
N CYS A 469 21.33 10.88 -16.06
CA CYS A 469 20.76 9.55 -15.89
C CYS A 469 19.79 9.19 -17.03
N ALA A 470 18.94 10.13 -17.47
CA ALA A 470 18.02 9.93 -18.59
C ALA A 470 18.76 9.72 -19.92
N PHE A 471 19.86 10.44 -20.18
CA PHE A 471 20.69 10.20 -21.36
C PHE A 471 21.35 8.81 -21.31
N VAL A 472 21.90 8.41 -20.16
CA VAL A 472 22.49 7.07 -19.98
C VAL A 472 21.43 5.99 -20.24
N ASP A 473 20.25 6.10 -19.62
CA ASP A 473 19.15 5.15 -19.82
C ASP A 473 18.70 5.07 -21.28
N SER A 474 18.57 6.22 -21.97
CA SER A 474 18.24 6.28 -23.40
C SER A 474 19.29 5.57 -24.27
N ILE A 475 20.58 5.77 -23.99
CA ILE A 475 21.68 5.11 -24.69
C ILE A 475 21.63 3.59 -24.46
N LEU A 476 21.52 3.15 -23.21
CA LEU A 476 21.45 1.73 -22.85
C LEU A 476 20.21 1.06 -23.47
N SER A 477 19.08 1.76 -23.51
CA SER A 477 17.84 1.29 -24.13
C SER A 477 17.97 1.13 -25.65
N ARG A 478 18.64 2.06 -26.33
CA ARG A 478 18.98 1.89 -27.75
C ARG A 478 19.80 0.64 -27.98
N TYR A 479 20.89 0.46 -27.23
CA TYR A 479 21.73 -0.73 -27.34
C TYR A 479 20.97 -2.02 -27.06
N ARG A 480 20.10 -2.04 -26.05
CA ARG A 480 19.19 -3.15 -25.79
C ARG A 480 18.35 -3.48 -27.02
N THR A 481 17.75 -2.49 -27.68
CA THR A 481 16.87 -2.72 -28.83
C THR A 481 17.61 -3.11 -30.10
N THR A 482 18.85 -2.64 -30.32
CA THR A 482 19.61 -2.89 -31.55
C THR A 482 20.52 -4.10 -31.45
N HIS A 483 21.11 -4.34 -30.28
CA HIS A 483 22.14 -5.37 -30.04
C HIS A 483 21.67 -6.47 -29.07
N GLY A 484 20.53 -6.30 -28.40
CA GLY A 484 20.01 -7.27 -27.42
C GLY A 484 20.74 -7.28 -26.08
N VAL A 485 21.70 -6.36 -25.87
CA VAL A 485 22.50 -6.24 -24.66
C VAL A 485 22.61 -4.75 -24.27
N PRO A 486 22.40 -4.39 -22.99
CA PRO A 486 21.87 -5.24 -21.92
C PRO A 486 20.48 -5.79 -22.26
N ARG A 487 20.13 -6.98 -21.76
CA ARG A 487 18.79 -7.56 -21.94
C ARG A 487 17.76 -6.79 -21.16
N LYS A 488 18.12 -6.33 -19.96
CA LYS A 488 17.27 -5.53 -19.08
C LYS A 488 18.05 -4.39 -18.42
N THR A 489 17.55 -3.15 -18.56
CA THR A 489 18.11 -1.95 -17.91
C THR A 489 17.25 -1.53 -16.73
N GLY A 490 17.88 -0.95 -15.70
CA GLY A 490 17.20 -0.30 -14.58
C GLY A 490 17.56 1.18 -14.50
N LEU A 491 16.61 2.02 -14.10
CA LEU A 491 16.86 3.43 -13.79
C LEU A 491 16.14 3.80 -12.50
N PHE A 492 16.89 4.35 -11.54
CA PHE A 492 16.39 4.90 -10.29
C PHE A 492 16.65 6.42 -10.21
N ILE A 493 15.57 7.21 -10.19
CA ILE A 493 15.62 8.69 -10.24
C ILE A 493 14.70 9.34 -9.22
N SER A 494 14.95 10.62 -8.93
CA SER A 494 14.08 11.43 -8.06
C SER A 494 14.11 12.94 -8.36
N PRO A 495 13.01 13.68 -8.13
CA PRO A 495 11.67 13.19 -7.81
C PRO A 495 10.95 12.57 -9.02
N HIS A 496 9.72 12.08 -8.83
CA HIS A 496 8.82 11.74 -9.94
C HIS A 496 8.09 13.01 -10.42
N LEU A 497 7.55 12.98 -11.65
CA LEU A 497 6.73 14.05 -12.20
C LEU A 497 5.23 13.73 -12.15
N VAL A 498 4.77 12.57 -12.64
CA VAL A 498 3.34 12.22 -12.70
C VAL A 498 3.00 11.03 -11.80
N SER A 499 3.87 10.01 -11.74
CA SER A 499 3.68 8.82 -10.90
C SER A 499 4.95 8.39 -10.18
N VAL A 500 4.82 7.89 -8.95
CA VAL A 500 5.94 7.32 -8.19
C VAL A 500 6.66 6.19 -8.91
N ARG A 501 5.97 5.47 -9.79
CA ARG A 501 6.55 4.43 -10.66
C ARG A 501 7.66 4.96 -11.54
N GLU A 502 7.65 6.24 -11.91
CA GLU A 502 8.71 6.85 -12.73
C GLU A 502 10.08 6.82 -12.06
N ARG A 503 10.11 6.71 -10.73
CA ARG A 503 11.36 6.61 -9.96
C ARG A 503 12.04 5.27 -10.12
N ILE A 504 11.32 4.22 -10.52
CA ILE A 504 11.86 2.87 -10.74
C ILE A 504 11.45 2.44 -12.14
N ARG A 505 12.36 2.55 -13.11
CA ARG A 505 12.10 2.15 -14.49
C ARG A 505 12.84 0.88 -14.85
N ILE A 506 12.20 0.05 -15.67
CA ILE A 506 12.78 -1.12 -16.30
C ILE A 506 12.67 -0.92 -17.81
N ASN A 507 13.77 -1.03 -18.54
CA ASN A 507 13.82 -0.81 -19.98
C ASN A 507 13.24 0.56 -20.38
N SER A 508 13.65 1.61 -19.67
CA SER A 508 13.19 3.00 -19.84
C SER A 508 11.71 3.27 -19.59
N ALA A 509 10.92 2.27 -19.20
CA ALA A 509 9.51 2.42 -18.85
C ALA A 509 9.32 2.38 -17.34
N PRO A 510 8.43 3.21 -16.75
CA PRO A 510 8.00 3.05 -15.36
C PRO A 510 7.61 1.59 -15.07
N ILE A 511 8.00 1.07 -13.91
CA ILE A 511 7.61 -0.28 -13.51
C ILE A 511 6.08 -0.44 -13.60
N PRO A 512 5.54 -1.55 -14.13
CA PRO A 512 4.09 -1.79 -14.18
C PRO A 512 3.43 -1.74 -12.80
N GLU A 513 2.16 -1.32 -12.73
CA GLU A 513 1.45 -1.13 -11.45
C GLU A 513 1.41 -2.40 -10.59
N ALA A 514 1.10 -3.54 -11.22
CA ALA A 514 1.06 -4.83 -10.53
C ALA A 514 2.43 -5.23 -9.97
N LEU A 515 3.51 -4.93 -10.71
CA LEU A 515 4.87 -5.19 -10.23
C LEU A 515 5.28 -4.22 -9.13
N PHE A 516 4.91 -2.94 -9.23
CA PHE A 516 5.14 -1.96 -8.17
C PHE A 516 4.47 -2.41 -6.86
N ALA A 517 3.18 -2.73 -6.90
CA ALA A 517 2.43 -3.17 -5.72
C ALA A 517 3.01 -4.46 -5.13
N ARG A 518 3.31 -5.46 -5.97
CA ARG A 518 3.95 -6.71 -5.53
C ARG A 518 5.26 -6.45 -4.80
N TYR A 519 6.20 -5.77 -5.45
CA TYR A 519 7.53 -5.54 -4.89
C TYR A 519 7.51 -4.57 -3.70
N PHE A 520 6.57 -3.63 -3.67
CA PHE A 520 6.34 -2.79 -2.51
C PHE A 520 6.01 -3.65 -1.29
N PHE A 521 5.01 -4.53 -1.40
CA PHE A 521 4.61 -5.38 -0.28
C PHE A 521 5.64 -6.45 0.06
N ASP A 522 6.39 -6.98 -0.91
CA ASP A 522 7.53 -7.88 -0.64
C ASP A 522 8.57 -7.21 0.27
N VAL A 523 8.93 -5.95 -0.03
CA VAL A 523 9.88 -5.16 0.76
C VAL A 523 9.26 -4.76 2.10
N TRP A 524 8.00 -4.32 2.09
CA TRP A 524 7.26 -3.90 3.27
C TRP A 524 7.13 -5.02 4.31
N ASP A 525 6.81 -6.24 3.86
CA ASP A 525 6.62 -7.41 4.70
C ASP A 525 7.97 -7.92 5.22
N ARG A 526 8.99 -8.03 4.36
CA ARG A 526 10.34 -8.46 4.79
C ARG A 526 10.94 -7.57 5.88
N LEU A 527 10.81 -6.24 5.74
CA LEU A 527 11.27 -5.31 6.76
C LEU A 527 10.46 -5.43 8.07
N GLY A 528 9.16 -5.76 7.98
CA GLY A 528 8.30 -6.02 9.13
C GLY A 528 8.67 -7.30 9.87
N SER A 529 8.70 -8.44 9.18
CA SER A 529 8.96 -9.75 9.77
C SER A 529 10.36 -9.86 10.37
N ALA A 530 11.38 -9.27 9.73
CA ALA A 530 12.73 -9.27 10.28
C ALA A 530 12.85 -8.51 11.62
N ALA A 531 11.95 -7.56 11.91
CA ALA A 531 11.89 -6.89 13.21
C ALA A 531 11.21 -7.74 14.29
N GLU A 532 10.31 -8.65 13.90
CA GLU A 532 9.62 -9.59 14.79
C GLU A 532 10.53 -10.75 15.20
N GLU A 533 11.37 -11.25 14.29
CA GLU A 533 12.27 -12.40 14.53
C GLU A 533 13.43 -12.10 15.51
N VAL A 534 13.94 -10.87 15.52
CA VAL A 534 15.11 -10.49 16.33
C VAL A 534 14.70 -9.90 17.69
N GLY A 535 13.41 -9.66 17.92
CA GLY A 535 12.90 -8.91 19.07
C GLY A 535 13.18 -7.40 18.93
N VAL A 536 12.14 -6.58 19.10
CA VAL A 536 12.17 -5.12 18.90
C VAL A 536 13.27 -4.43 19.72
N GLU A 537 13.63 -4.99 20.88
CA GLU A 537 14.66 -4.44 21.77
C GLU A 537 16.10 -4.70 21.29
N GLN A 538 16.39 -5.82 20.61
CA GLN A 538 17.73 -6.13 20.09
C GLN A 538 17.97 -5.56 18.69
N ALA A 539 16.91 -5.47 17.87
CA ALA A 539 16.95 -4.86 16.54
C ALA A 539 17.31 -3.36 16.56
N ASN A 540 17.16 -2.71 17.72
CA ASN A 540 17.46 -1.31 18.01
C ASN A 540 18.86 -1.06 18.61
N GLN A 541 19.66 -2.10 18.87
CA GLN A 541 20.89 -1.97 19.66
C GLN A 541 22.20 -2.11 18.88
N GLU A 542 22.19 -2.48 17.60
CA GLU A 542 23.46 -2.64 16.86
C GLU A 542 24.27 -1.34 16.70
N ASN A 543 23.67 -0.14 16.83
CA ASN A 543 24.37 1.15 16.69
C ASN A 543 23.98 2.24 17.72
N GLY A 544 23.31 1.88 18.82
CA GLY A 544 23.02 2.82 19.92
C GLY A 544 21.89 3.84 19.68
N SER A 545 21.09 3.71 18.61
CA SER A 545 19.84 4.47 18.43
C SER A 545 18.67 3.57 18.00
N PRO A 546 17.43 3.84 18.45
CA PRO A 546 16.25 3.14 17.98
C PRO A 546 16.15 3.24 16.45
N LEU A 547 16.14 2.10 15.76
CA LEU A 547 16.00 2.02 14.31
C LEU A 547 14.56 1.67 13.99
N ASP A 548 13.88 2.53 13.23
CA ASP A 548 12.52 2.25 12.79
C ASP A 548 12.42 0.90 12.07
N ILE A 549 11.26 0.25 12.15
CA ILE A 549 11.03 -1.03 11.45
C ILE A 549 11.20 -0.85 9.94
N ARG A 550 10.71 0.27 9.42
CA ARG A 550 10.80 0.66 8.01
C ARG A 550 11.46 2.04 7.92
N PRO A 551 12.35 2.26 6.95
CA PRO A 551 13.01 3.55 6.81
C PRO A 551 12.06 4.60 6.22
N THR A 552 12.53 5.85 6.23
CA THR A 552 11.82 6.98 5.61
C THR A 552 11.56 6.77 4.12
N TYR A 553 10.54 7.47 3.60
CA TYR A 553 10.05 7.40 2.21
C TYR A 553 11.16 7.21 1.15
N ALA A 554 12.18 8.07 1.15
CA ALA A 554 13.23 8.04 0.13
C ALA A 554 14.12 6.79 0.25
N ARG A 555 14.49 6.42 1.48
CA ARG A 555 15.30 5.23 1.77
C ARG A 555 14.54 3.94 1.47
N PHE A 556 13.25 3.90 1.75
CA PHE A 556 12.39 2.77 1.39
C PHE A 556 12.36 2.57 -0.13
N LEU A 557 12.19 3.64 -0.92
CA LEU A 557 12.23 3.53 -2.39
C LEU A 557 13.59 3.09 -2.91
N THR A 558 14.69 3.49 -2.27
CA THR A 558 16.03 2.99 -2.63
C THR A 558 16.15 1.48 -2.38
N LEU A 559 15.66 0.98 -1.24
CA LEU A 559 15.63 -0.45 -0.97
C LEU A 559 14.73 -1.21 -1.96
N MET A 560 13.56 -0.64 -2.25
CA MET A 560 12.62 -1.21 -3.19
C MET A 560 13.22 -1.29 -4.60
N SER A 561 13.95 -0.27 -5.06
CA SER A 561 14.57 -0.31 -6.39
C SER A 561 15.62 -1.41 -6.51
N TRP A 562 16.47 -1.62 -5.50
CA TRP A 562 17.39 -2.75 -5.49
C TRP A 562 16.67 -4.09 -5.49
N HIS A 563 15.63 -4.24 -4.67
CA HIS A 563 14.83 -5.46 -4.64
C HIS A 563 14.22 -5.75 -6.02
N VAL A 564 13.60 -4.74 -6.64
CA VAL A 564 13.04 -4.83 -8.01
C VAL A 564 14.12 -5.26 -9.00
N PHE A 565 15.25 -4.55 -9.06
CA PHE A 565 16.28 -4.80 -10.07
C PHE A 565 16.96 -6.17 -9.89
N LEU A 566 17.14 -6.64 -8.66
CA LEU A 566 17.67 -7.97 -8.37
C LEU A 566 16.69 -9.07 -8.77
N GLN A 567 15.40 -8.93 -8.43
CA GLN A 567 14.37 -9.91 -8.75
C GLN A 567 14.08 -9.97 -10.26
N GLU A 568 14.12 -8.83 -10.92
CA GLU A 568 13.91 -8.72 -12.37
C GLU A 568 15.15 -9.11 -13.19
N GLY A 569 16.31 -9.32 -12.56
CA GLY A 569 17.54 -9.66 -13.26
C GLY A 569 18.00 -8.55 -14.20
N VAL A 570 18.04 -7.32 -13.71
CA VAL A 570 18.60 -6.16 -14.41
C VAL A 570 20.11 -6.35 -14.61
N ASP A 571 20.59 -6.16 -15.83
CA ASP A 571 22.01 -6.31 -16.18
C ASP A 571 22.83 -5.07 -15.84
N VAL A 572 22.24 -3.88 -15.94
CA VAL A 572 22.86 -2.58 -15.65
C VAL A 572 21.80 -1.61 -15.11
N ALA A 573 22.10 -0.97 -13.98
CA ALA A 573 21.20 -0.03 -13.33
C ALA A 573 21.85 1.35 -13.17
N VAL A 574 21.12 2.41 -13.50
CA VAL A 574 21.54 3.81 -13.34
C VAL A 574 20.88 4.38 -12.08
N TYR A 575 21.67 4.92 -11.17
CA TYR A 575 21.20 5.49 -9.90
C TYR A 575 21.53 6.98 -9.82
N GLU A 576 20.50 7.80 -9.66
CA GLU A 576 20.62 9.20 -9.25
C GLU A 576 20.69 9.29 -7.71
N THR A 577 21.61 10.09 -7.16
CA THR A 577 21.60 10.40 -5.73
C THR A 577 20.42 11.32 -5.37
N GLY A 578 19.85 11.13 -4.18
CA GLY A 578 18.81 12.00 -3.64
C GLY A 578 19.39 13.33 -3.16
N ILE A 579 19.97 13.33 -1.95
CA ILE A 579 20.58 14.51 -1.33
C ILE A 579 22.04 14.22 -0.99
N GLY A 580 22.95 15.02 -1.54
CA GLY A 580 24.39 14.87 -1.31
C GLY A 580 24.99 13.72 -2.12
N GLY A 581 25.67 12.82 -1.43
CA GLY A 581 26.37 11.65 -1.99
C GLY A 581 26.92 10.74 -0.88
N GLU A 582 27.85 11.22 -0.05
CA GLU A 582 28.54 10.44 0.98
C GLU A 582 27.58 9.69 1.92
N PHE A 583 26.54 10.36 2.39
CA PHE A 583 25.53 9.81 3.30
C PHE A 583 24.16 9.60 2.63
N ASP A 584 24.13 9.63 1.29
CA ASP A 584 22.90 9.35 0.55
C ASP A 584 22.56 7.86 0.65
N ALA A 585 21.25 7.55 0.67
CA ALA A 585 20.77 6.18 0.80
C ALA A 585 21.32 5.25 -0.29
N THR A 586 21.60 5.78 -1.48
CA THR A 586 22.15 5.02 -2.61
C THR A 586 23.63 4.68 -2.45
N ASN A 587 24.37 5.35 -1.55
CA ASN A 587 25.83 5.19 -1.40
C ASN A 587 26.26 3.95 -0.58
N VAL A 588 25.37 2.98 -0.42
CA VAL A 588 25.71 1.64 0.07
C VAL A 588 26.39 0.78 -1.01
N VAL A 589 26.29 1.18 -2.28
CA VAL A 589 26.97 0.53 -3.39
C VAL A 589 28.49 0.64 -3.22
N GLU A 590 29.18 -0.49 -3.14
CA GLU A 590 30.63 -0.53 -2.86
C GLU A 590 31.46 -0.57 -4.15
N ARG A 591 30.94 -1.16 -5.24
CA ARG A 591 31.64 -1.33 -6.52
C ARG A 591 30.77 -0.90 -7.71
N PRO A 592 30.47 0.40 -7.87
CA PRO A 592 29.79 0.88 -9.07
C PRO A 592 30.66 0.64 -10.32
N VAL A 593 30.05 0.44 -11.47
CA VAL A 593 30.77 0.34 -12.75
C VAL A 593 31.39 1.67 -13.15
N ALA A 594 30.71 2.77 -12.84
CA ALA A 594 31.23 4.12 -13.03
C ALA A 594 30.49 5.10 -12.11
N THR A 595 31.18 6.17 -11.73
CA THR A 595 30.60 7.27 -10.96
C THR A 595 30.67 8.57 -11.74
N GLY A 596 29.60 9.38 -11.68
CA GLY A 596 29.48 10.63 -12.42
C GLY A 596 29.07 11.79 -11.51
N ILE A 597 29.79 12.91 -11.57
CA ILE A 597 29.45 14.13 -10.84
C ILE A 597 29.09 15.23 -11.85
N SER A 598 27.80 15.58 -11.92
CA SER A 598 27.31 16.66 -12.78
C SER A 598 27.60 18.04 -12.16
N SER A 599 27.11 19.12 -12.77
CA SER A 599 27.38 20.50 -12.31
C SER A 599 27.05 20.70 -10.82
N LEU A 600 28.00 21.28 -10.09
CA LEU A 600 27.88 21.62 -8.68
C LEU A 600 27.51 23.10 -8.48
N GLY A 601 26.68 23.34 -7.47
CA GLY A 601 26.20 24.65 -7.08
C GLY A 601 25.56 24.60 -5.68
N ILE A 602 25.26 25.76 -5.12
CA ILE A 602 24.63 25.87 -3.79
C ILE A 602 23.22 25.26 -3.83
N ASP A 603 23.00 24.27 -2.97
CA ASP A 603 21.71 23.59 -2.82
C ASP A 603 21.66 22.85 -1.48
N HIS A 604 20.45 22.65 -0.94
CA HIS A 604 20.20 21.95 0.33
C HIS A 604 21.09 22.41 1.51
N ILE A 605 21.18 23.73 1.73
CA ILE A 605 22.08 24.37 2.71
C ILE A 605 22.03 23.72 4.10
N PHE A 606 20.82 23.39 4.59
CA PHE A 606 20.65 22.75 5.89
C PHE A 606 21.36 21.38 5.97
N ALA A 607 21.24 20.56 4.93
CA ALA A 607 21.75 19.19 4.92
C ALA A 607 23.23 19.12 4.52
N LEU A 608 23.66 19.92 3.54
CA LEU A 608 24.99 19.81 2.91
C LEU A 608 25.95 20.93 3.30
N GLY A 609 25.46 21.98 3.96
CA GLY A 609 26.22 23.18 4.26
C GLY A 609 26.01 24.31 3.27
N ASP A 610 26.47 25.49 3.68
CA ASP A 610 26.30 26.79 3.03
C ASP A 610 27.41 27.16 2.03
N THR A 611 28.42 26.30 1.87
CA THR A 611 29.54 26.54 0.95
C THR A 611 29.66 25.48 -0.13
N ILE A 612 30.18 25.89 -1.29
CA ILE A 612 30.42 24.99 -2.42
C ILE A 612 31.38 23.85 -2.06
N ASP A 613 32.37 24.11 -1.19
CA ASP A 613 33.34 23.10 -0.75
C ASP A 613 32.66 21.96 0.03
N LYS A 614 31.74 22.28 0.96
CA LYS A 614 31.00 21.26 1.73
C LYS A 614 30.09 20.42 0.82
N ILE A 615 29.45 21.07 -0.15
CA ILE A 615 28.58 20.40 -1.13
C ILE A 615 29.40 19.47 -2.04
N ALA A 616 30.55 19.93 -2.52
CA ALA A 616 31.47 19.13 -3.32
C ALA A 616 32.00 17.92 -2.54
N TRP A 617 32.37 18.10 -1.26
CA TRP A 617 32.79 17.02 -0.38
C TRP A 617 31.75 15.91 -0.27
N HIS A 618 30.48 16.28 -0.02
CA HIS A 618 29.40 15.31 0.04
C HIS A 618 29.20 14.58 -1.28
N LYS A 619 29.20 15.29 -2.42
CA LYS A 619 28.91 14.67 -3.73
C LYS A 619 30.05 13.80 -4.22
N ALA A 620 31.29 14.15 -3.90
CA ALA A 620 32.48 13.31 -4.10
C ALA A 620 32.39 11.95 -3.39
N GLY A 621 31.51 11.82 -2.39
CA GLY A 621 31.41 10.61 -1.59
C GLY A 621 30.98 9.34 -2.32
N ILE A 622 30.39 9.49 -3.50
CA ILE A 622 30.02 8.35 -4.35
C ILE A 622 31.21 7.72 -5.08
N MET A 623 32.36 8.41 -5.17
CA MET A 623 33.56 7.86 -5.79
C MET A 623 34.04 6.64 -4.98
N LYS A 624 34.34 5.53 -5.67
CA LYS A 624 34.80 4.28 -5.03
C LYS A 624 36.08 3.79 -5.70
N THR A 625 37.04 3.39 -4.87
CA THR A 625 38.31 2.81 -5.31
C THR A 625 38.08 1.65 -6.29
N GLY A 626 38.85 1.62 -7.37
CA GLY A 626 38.71 0.60 -8.43
C GLY A 626 37.56 0.84 -9.42
N SER A 627 36.79 1.92 -9.26
CA SER A 627 35.72 2.32 -10.19
C SER A 627 36.10 3.64 -10.87
N PRO A 628 35.96 3.78 -12.20
CA PRO A 628 36.16 5.04 -12.90
C PRO A 628 35.24 6.16 -12.35
N ALA A 629 35.79 7.36 -12.22
CA ALA A 629 35.05 8.54 -11.80
C ALA A 629 35.18 9.67 -12.84
N PHE A 630 34.04 10.25 -13.19
CA PHE A 630 33.95 11.32 -14.17
C PHE A 630 33.25 12.54 -13.58
N THR A 631 33.76 13.72 -13.91
CA THR A 631 33.07 15.00 -13.70
C THR A 631 33.14 15.80 -14.99
N ILE A 632 32.25 16.77 -15.14
CA ILE A 632 32.41 17.85 -16.11
C ILE A 632 33.24 18.99 -15.51
N GLU A 633 33.62 19.98 -16.31
CA GLU A 633 34.19 21.24 -15.81
C GLU A 633 33.34 21.87 -14.69
N GLN A 634 33.94 22.04 -13.51
CA GLN A 634 33.33 22.67 -12.34
C GLN A 634 33.88 24.08 -12.09
N VAL A 635 33.24 24.81 -11.19
CA VAL A 635 33.84 26.02 -10.61
C VAL A 635 35.13 25.65 -9.84
N PRO A 636 36.17 26.51 -9.81
CA PRO A 636 37.48 26.15 -9.26
C PRO A 636 37.45 25.60 -7.83
N ALA A 637 36.62 26.18 -6.95
CA ALA A 637 36.47 25.72 -5.57
C ALA A 637 35.92 24.29 -5.49
N ALA A 638 34.88 23.98 -6.27
CA ALA A 638 34.31 22.65 -6.34
C ALA A 638 35.31 21.65 -6.96
N GLN A 639 35.97 22.02 -8.06
CA GLN A 639 36.96 21.18 -8.74
C GLN A 639 38.09 20.76 -7.80
N ARG A 640 38.62 21.71 -7.03
CA ARG A 640 39.67 21.47 -6.04
C ARG A 640 39.25 20.41 -5.03
N VAL A 641 38.06 20.55 -4.43
CA VAL A 641 37.55 19.59 -3.44
C VAL A 641 37.27 18.23 -4.06
N LEU A 642 36.75 18.18 -5.30
CA LEU A 642 36.57 16.90 -5.99
C LEU A 642 37.91 16.17 -6.19
N GLN A 643 38.96 16.89 -6.58
CA GLN A 643 40.31 16.31 -6.73
C GLN A 643 40.88 15.86 -5.39
N GLU A 644 40.82 16.70 -4.35
CA GLU A 644 41.28 16.35 -3.00
C GLU A 644 40.60 15.07 -2.48
N ARG A 645 39.29 14.90 -2.74
CA ARG A 645 38.53 13.71 -2.37
C ARG A 645 38.84 12.49 -3.23
N ALA A 646 39.15 12.69 -4.51
CA ALA A 646 39.57 11.62 -5.40
C ALA A 646 40.92 11.05 -4.91
N ASP A 647 41.86 11.92 -4.56
CA ASP A 647 43.16 11.56 -4.01
C ASP A 647 43.01 10.83 -2.65
N GLU A 648 42.17 11.34 -1.74
CA GLU A 648 41.86 10.71 -0.45
C GLU A 648 41.30 9.28 -0.61
N LYS A 649 40.44 9.08 -1.61
CA LYS A 649 39.80 7.78 -1.89
C LYS A 649 40.62 6.89 -2.84
N GLY A 650 41.77 7.36 -3.33
CA GLY A 650 42.60 6.64 -4.29
C GLY A 650 41.88 6.35 -5.62
N VAL A 651 41.13 7.33 -6.13
CA VAL A 651 40.35 7.25 -7.37
C VAL A 651 40.92 8.23 -8.40
N ASP A 652 41.09 7.78 -9.64
CA ASP A 652 41.42 8.69 -10.75
C ASP A 652 40.14 9.39 -11.23
N LEU A 653 40.03 10.69 -10.93
CA LEU A 653 38.91 11.52 -11.34
C LEU A 653 39.21 12.22 -12.67
N GLN A 654 38.45 11.87 -13.70
CA GLN A 654 38.57 12.47 -15.01
C GLN A 654 37.63 13.67 -15.17
N THR A 655 38.18 14.84 -15.48
CA THR A 655 37.41 16.05 -15.79
C THR A 655 37.20 16.18 -17.28
N LEU A 656 35.96 16.01 -17.72
CA LEU A 656 35.55 15.98 -19.11
C LEU A 656 35.23 17.39 -19.62
N LYS A 657 35.84 17.75 -20.75
CA LYS A 657 35.39 18.86 -21.60
C LYS A 657 34.20 18.41 -22.45
N ILE A 658 33.44 19.35 -23.02
CA ILE A 658 32.36 19.01 -23.95
C ILE A 658 32.91 18.11 -25.05
N ASP A 659 32.31 16.94 -25.20
CA ASP A 659 32.75 15.93 -26.15
C ASP A 659 32.62 16.48 -27.59
N PRO A 660 33.73 16.62 -28.34
CA PRO A 660 33.70 17.14 -29.70
C PRO A 660 32.80 16.32 -30.64
N ARG A 661 32.60 15.03 -30.35
CA ARG A 661 31.73 14.14 -31.15
C ARG A 661 30.25 14.52 -31.04
N LEU A 662 29.87 15.34 -30.05
CA LEU A 662 28.50 15.84 -29.84
C LEU A 662 28.19 17.11 -30.63
N ARG A 663 29.14 17.68 -31.38
CA ARG A 663 28.98 18.97 -32.09
C ARG A 663 27.72 19.01 -32.97
N ASP A 664 27.48 17.93 -33.72
CA ASP A 664 26.37 17.82 -34.69
C ASP A 664 25.21 16.96 -34.16
N VAL A 665 25.15 16.71 -32.85
CA VAL A 665 24.07 15.95 -32.22
C VAL A 665 23.02 16.95 -31.71
N ARG A 666 21.77 16.78 -32.15
CA ARG A 666 20.65 17.67 -31.77
C ARG A 666 20.17 17.41 -30.35
N ILE A 667 20.95 17.87 -29.38
CA ILE A 667 20.62 17.81 -27.96
C ILE A 667 19.65 18.94 -27.61
N ARG A 668 18.56 18.63 -26.89
CA ARG A 668 17.54 19.60 -26.49
C ARG A 668 17.51 19.83 -24.97
N PRO A 669 17.40 21.09 -24.50
CA PRO A 669 17.62 22.31 -25.28
C PRO A 669 19.08 22.39 -25.81
N ASP A 670 19.30 23.06 -26.94
CA ASP A 670 20.64 23.25 -27.50
C ASP A 670 21.39 24.31 -26.69
N ALA A 671 21.95 23.87 -25.57
CA ALA A 671 22.64 24.70 -24.61
C ALA A 671 23.90 23.99 -24.09
N GLU A 672 24.93 24.77 -23.75
CA GLU A 672 26.21 24.23 -23.29
C GLU A 672 26.07 23.32 -22.07
N PHE A 673 25.26 23.70 -21.08
CA PHE A 673 25.05 22.87 -19.89
C PHE A 673 24.46 21.50 -20.23
N GLN A 674 23.63 21.42 -21.28
CA GLN A 674 23.01 20.18 -21.72
C GLN A 674 24.01 19.30 -22.48
N LYS A 675 24.90 19.91 -23.28
CA LYS A 675 26.04 19.23 -23.90
C LYS A 675 27.03 18.69 -22.86
N LYS A 676 27.25 19.41 -21.75
CA LYS A 676 28.01 18.91 -20.60
C LYS A 676 27.35 17.68 -19.97
N ASN A 677 26.03 17.70 -19.73
CA ASN A 677 25.30 16.53 -19.23
C ASN A 677 25.38 15.32 -20.19
N ALA A 678 25.24 15.55 -21.50
CA ALA A 678 25.35 14.51 -22.52
C ALA A 678 26.78 13.94 -22.63
N THR A 679 27.80 14.77 -22.42
CA THR A 679 29.21 14.34 -22.38
C THR A 679 29.44 13.38 -21.21
N LEU A 680 28.98 13.76 -20.01
CA LEU A 680 29.07 12.90 -18.83
C LEU A 680 28.32 11.58 -19.05
N ALA A 681 27.10 11.65 -19.59
CA ALA A 681 26.30 10.46 -19.89
C ALA A 681 26.98 9.53 -20.91
N THR A 682 27.64 10.10 -21.93
CA THR A 682 28.37 9.34 -22.94
C THR A 682 29.49 8.53 -22.31
N ALA A 683 30.34 9.14 -21.48
CA ALA A 683 31.44 8.45 -20.80
C ALA A 683 30.95 7.34 -19.85
N LEU A 684 29.87 7.60 -19.10
CA LEU A 684 29.27 6.62 -18.20
C LEU A 684 28.69 5.41 -18.97
N ALA A 685 27.94 5.68 -20.05
CA ALA A 685 27.36 4.64 -20.89
C ALA A 685 28.44 3.82 -21.63
N GLU A 686 29.48 4.48 -22.14
CA GLU A 686 30.63 3.81 -22.76
C GLU A 686 31.31 2.85 -21.78
N THR A 687 31.53 3.28 -20.54
CA THR A 687 32.15 2.45 -19.49
C THR A 687 31.30 1.21 -19.21
N ALA A 688 29.98 1.37 -19.06
CA ALA A 688 29.08 0.26 -18.79
C ALA A 688 28.94 -0.71 -19.97
N LEU A 689 28.81 -0.21 -21.20
CA LEU A 689 28.72 -1.06 -22.40
C LEU A 689 30.04 -1.80 -22.67
N THR A 690 31.18 -1.18 -22.36
CA THR A 690 32.49 -1.84 -22.40
C THR A 690 32.57 -2.95 -21.35
N ARG A 691 32.10 -2.69 -20.13
CA ARG A 691 32.04 -3.69 -19.04
C ARG A 691 31.17 -4.90 -19.41
N LEU A 692 30.10 -4.67 -20.17
CA LEU A 692 29.21 -5.70 -20.72
C LEU A 692 29.76 -6.40 -21.97
N GLY A 693 30.91 -5.96 -22.50
CA GLY A 693 31.57 -6.58 -23.65
C GLY A 693 30.92 -6.28 -25.01
N VAL A 694 30.14 -5.20 -25.11
CA VAL A 694 29.36 -4.89 -26.34
C VAL A 694 29.78 -3.59 -27.03
N LEU A 695 30.69 -2.83 -26.43
CA LEU A 695 31.25 -1.64 -27.03
C LEU A 695 32.75 -1.57 -26.83
N THR A 696 33.45 -1.12 -27.86
CA THR A 696 34.82 -0.61 -27.77
C THR A 696 34.79 0.86 -28.16
N PRO A 697 34.89 1.79 -27.18
CA PRO A 697 34.78 3.22 -27.45
C PRO A 697 35.84 3.74 -28.42
N ARG A 698 35.45 4.67 -29.30
CA ARG A 698 36.36 5.38 -30.21
C ARG A 698 36.38 6.86 -29.90
N GLN A 699 37.56 7.48 -29.88
CA GLN A 699 37.70 8.89 -29.51
C GLN A 699 37.23 9.88 -30.58
N ASP A 700 37.16 9.45 -31.84
CA ASP A 700 36.90 10.30 -33.00
C ASP A 700 35.46 10.22 -33.51
N VAL A 701 34.73 9.14 -33.20
CA VAL A 701 33.38 8.90 -33.73
C VAL A 701 32.43 8.43 -32.63
N LEU A 702 31.28 9.12 -32.53
CA LEU A 702 30.17 8.70 -31.69
C LEU A 702 29.35 7.61 -32.40
N PRO A 703 29.01 6.48 -31.75
CA PRO A 703 28.13 5.48 -32.34
C PRO A 703 26.75 6.07 -32.69
N ASP A 704 26.13 5.57 -33.76
CA ASP A 704 24.81 6.05 -34.22
C ASP A 704 23.71 5.84 -33.17
N GLU A 705 23.82 4.79 -32.36
CA GLU A 705 22.92 4.51 -31.25
C GLU A 705 22.97 5.62 -30.20
N PHE A 706 24.17 6.14 -29.89
CA PHE A 706 24.34 7.26 -28.95
C PHE A 706 23.74 8.53 -29.53
N ARG A 707 24.04 8.85 -30.80
CA ARG A 707 23.43 10.01 -31.49
C ARG A 707 21.91 9.94 -31.42
N LYS A 708 21.31 8.83 -31.87
CA LYS A 708 19.85 8.64 -31.89
C LYS A 708 19.23 8.62 -30.50
N ALA A 709 19.93 8.12 -29.48
CA ALA A 709 19.49 8.17 -28.09
C ALA A 709 19.45 9.61 -27.57
N LEU A 710 20.54 10.36 -27.75
CA LEU A 710 20.66 11.74 -27.28
C LEU A 710 19.66 12.66 -27.98
N GLU A 711 19.50 12.54 -29.31
CA GLU A 711 18.51 13.34 -30.08
C GLU A 711 17.06 13.00 -29.72
N GLY A 712 16.78 11.74 -29.36
CA GLY A 712 15.45 11.26 -29.05
C GLY A 712 15.04 11.39 -27.58
N THR A 713 15.93 11.86 -26.70
CA THR A 713 15.63 11.93 -25.26
C THR A 713 14.65 13.06 -24.98
N MET A 714 13.49 12.73 -24.38
CA MET A 714 12.49 13.70 -23.95
C MET A 714 12.52 13.90 -22.43
N PHE A 715 12.52 15.16 -22.00
CA PHE A 715 12.48 15.54 -20.59
C PHE A 715 11.08 16.05 -20.24
N ARG A 716 10.25 15.15 -19.70
CA ARG A 716 8.89 15.50 -19.26
C ARG A 716 8.92 16.66 -18.27
N GLY A 717 8.00 17.60 -18.42
CA GLY A 717 7.88 18.79 -17.57
C GLY A 717 9.04 19.78 -17.66
N ARG A 718 9.84 19.74 -18.73
CA ARG A 718 10.91 20.72 -19.02
C ARG A 718 10.77 21.23 -20.44
N CYS A 719 10.47 22.52 -20.60
CA CYS A 719 10.17 23.13 -21.89
C CYS A 719 9.18 22.27 -22.74
N GLU A 720 8.20 21.64 -22.10
CA GLU A 720 7.28 20.72 -22.75
C GLU A 720 6.07 21.50 -23.31
N ILE A 721 5.75 21.30 -24.59
CA ILE A 721 4.60 21.93 -25.24
C ILE A 721 3.53 20.88 -25.48
N LYS A 722 2.29 21.19 -25.09
CA LYS A 722 1.09 20.40 -25.40
C LYS A 722 0.02 21.29 -26.01
N ALA A 723 -0.55 20.89 -27.14
CA ALA A 723 -1.64 21.61 -27.78
C ALA A 723 -2.96 20.87 -27.59
N GLU A 724 -3.98 21.59 -27.13
CA GLU A 724 -5.39 21.26 -27.26
C GLU A 724 -6.00 22.14 -28.36
N ASP A 725 -7.33 22.08 -28.57
CA ASP A 725 -8.00 22.83 -29.64
C ASP A 725 -7.71 24.35 -29.57
N GLN A 726 -8.12 25.00 -28.47
CA GLN A 726 -8.01 26.46 -28.26
C GLN A 726 -6.87 26.88 -27.31
N VAL A 727 -6.07 25.93 -26.79
CA VAL A 727 -5.03 26.22 -25.78
C VAL A 727 -3.72 25.52 -26.15
N VAL A 728 -2.61 26.25 -26.05
CA VAL A 728 -1.25 25.72 -26.13
C VAL A 728 -0.60 25.84 -24.75
N TRP A 729 -0.39 24.70 -24.11
CA TRP A 729 0.20 24.55 -22.79
C TRP A 729 1.72 24.46 -22.88
N HIS A 730 2.39 25.37 -22.19
CA HIS A 730 3.84 25.45 -22.05
C HIS A 730 4.20 25.09 -20.61
N LEU A 731 4.81 23.92 -20.41
CA LEU A 731 4.96 23.28 -19.12
C LEU A 731 6.44 23.19 -18.74
N ASP A 732 6.84 23.85 -17.65
CA ASP A 732 8.20 23.77 -17.12
C ASP A 732 8.25 23.80 -15.59
N GLY A 733 8.85 22.77 -14.97
CA GLY A 733 8.95 22.60 -13.52
C GLY A 733 9.98 23.49 -12.82
N ALA A 734 10.45 24.57 -13.46
CA ALA A 734 11.32 25.57 -12.87
C ALA A 734 10.78 26.10 -11.53
N HIS A 735 11.67 26.19 -10.54
CA HIS A 735 11.35 26.54 -9.15
C HIS A 735 12.51 27.23 -8.42
N THR A 736 13.50 27.71 -9.19
CA THR A 736 14.63 28.51 -8.71
C THR A 736 14.79 29.72 -9.61
N ALA A 737 15.38 30.81 -9.11
CA ALA A 737 15.57 32.04 -9.87
C ALA A 737 16.19 31.80 -11.27
N ASP A 738 17.30 31.03 -11.34
CA ASP A 738 17.96 30.72 -12.61
C ASP A 738 17.05 29.92 -13.56
N SER A 739 16.39 28.88 -13.04
CA SER A 739 15.55 28.01 -13.87
C SER A 739 14.30 28.73 -14.36
N LEU A 740 13.68 29.56 -13.52
CA LEU A 740 12.51 30.37 -13.88
C LEU A 740 12.88 31.44 -14.91
N THR A 741 14.07 32.03 -14.82
CA THR A 741 14.57 32.95 -15.83
C THR A 741 14.71 32.27 -17.19
N LEU A 742 15.28 31.05 -17.22
CA LEU A 742 15.43 30.28 -18.46
C LEU A 742 14.07 29.84 -19.02
N ALA A 743 13.20 29.27 -18.19
CA ALA A 743 11.86 28.84 -18.60
C ALA A 743 11.00 30.00 -19.09
N SER A 744 11.09 31.16 -18.43
CA SER A 744 10.37 32.38 -18.85
C SER A 744 10.86 32.90 -20.20
N LYS A 745 12.18 32.92 -20.44
CA LYS A 745 12.74 33.29 -21.75
C LYS A 745 12.35 32.30 -22.84
N TRP A 746 12.35 31.01 -22.52
CA TRP A 746 11.87 29.97 -23.43
C TRP A 746 10.41 30.23 -23.83
N PHE A 747 9.51 30.42 -22.85
CA PHE A 747 8.11 30.73 -23.12
C PHE A 747 7.94 32.01 -23.95
N ALA A 748 8.68 33.08 -23.63
CA ALA A 748 8.67 34.32 -24.42
C ALA A 748 9.08 34.09 -25.88
N ASN A 749 10.08 33.24 -26.12
CA ASN A 749 10.54 32.91 -27.47
C ASN A 749 9.52 32.05 -28.23
N GLU A 750 8.98 30.99 -27.62
CA GLU A 750 7.98 30.11 -28.26
C GLU A 750 6.68 30.85 -28.60
N THR A 751 6.31 31.83 -27.79
CA THR A 751 5.10 32.64 -27.99
C THR A 751 5.33 33.90 -28.82
N SER A 752 6.57 34.14 -29.27
CA SER A 752 6.90 35.29 -30.12
C SER A 752 6.16 35.18 -31.46
N GLY A 753 5.30 36.15 -31.76
CA GLY A 753 4.50 36.19 -32.97
C GLY A 753 3.22 35.35 -32.96
N GLN A 754 2.90 34.68 -31.84
CA GLN A 754 1.61 33.99 -31.68
C GLN A 754 0.50 35.01 -31.39
N ILE A 755 -0.67 34.80 -32.00
CA ILE A 755 -1.84 35.66 -31.82
C ILE A 755 -2.73 35.03 -30.73
N GLY A 756 -3.03 35.80 -29.69
CA GLY A 756 -3.95 35.40 -28.63
C GLY A 756 -3.43 35.71 -27.22
N PRO A 757 -4.29 35.56 -26.19
CA PRO A 757 -3.94 35.87 -24.81
C PRO A 757 -2.85 34.96 -24.22
N ARG A 758 -1.88 35.56 -23.53
CA ARG A 758 -0.89 34.84 -22.71
C ARG A 758 -1.41 34.71 -21.28
N VAL A 759 -1.34 33.51 -20.72
CA VAL A 759 -1.85 33.18 -19.38
C VAL A 759 -0.76 32.53 -18.54
N LEU A 760 -0.55 33.02 -17.32
CA LEU A 760 0.37 32.40 -16.36
C LEU A 760 -0.43 31.55 -15.37
N VAL A 761 -0.02 30.30 -15.17
CA VAL A 761 -0.46 29.45 -14.06
C VAL A 761 0.76 29.17 -13.19
N PHE A 762 0.75 29.69 -11.96
CA PHE A 762 1.92 29.65 -11.09
C PHE A 762 1.60 29.17 -9.68
N ASN A 763 2.48 28.33 -9.13
CA ASN A 763 2.49 28.02 -7.72
C ASN A 763 3.88 27.62 -7.22
N GLN A 764 4.22 28.05 -6.01
CA GLN A 764 5.41 27.61 -5.29
C GLN A 764 5.16 27.60 -3.78
N LEU A 765 5.59 26.55 -3.09
CA LEU A 765 5.43 26.39 -1.64
C LEU A 765 6.78 26.30 -0.92
N GLY A 766 6.84 26.80 0.31
CA GLY A 766 7.96 26.58 1.23
C GLY A 766 9.18 27.50 1.07
N ARG A 767 9.08 28.61 0.31
CA ARG A 767 10.13 29.65 0.22
C ARG A 767 9.50 31.03 0.34
N VAL A 768 9.97 31.84 1.29
CA VAL A 768 9.45 33.20 1.50
C VAL A 768 9.81 34.10 0.31
N GLU A 769 10.96 33.84 -0.30
CA GLU A 769 11.53 34.52 -1.47
C GLU A 769 10.80 34.17 -2.78
N ALA A 770 9.85 33.22 -2.75
CA ALA A 770 9.08 32.85 -3.93
C ALA A 770 8.33 34.04 -4.55
N ILE A 771 7.97 35.04 -3.73
CA ILE A 771 7.33 36.28 -4.17
C ILE A 771 8.23 37.06 -5.13
N ASP A 772 9.55 37.05 -4.90
CA ASP A 772 10.50 37.77 -5.74
C ASP A 772 10.68 37.13 -7.12
N PHE A 773 10.34 35.84 -7.25
CA PHE A 773 10.38 35.16 -8.54
C PHE A 773 9.34 35.70 -9.52
N LEU A 774 8.23 36.27 -9.03
CA LEU A 774 7.25 36.91 -9.89
C LEU A 774 7.85 38.11 -10.65
N ASN A 775 8.78 38.84 -10.04
CA ASN A 775 9.49 39.93 -10.69
C ASN A 775 10.31 39.43 -11.89
N LEU A 776 10.96 38.26 -11.74
CA LEU A 776 11.76 37.65 -12.80
C LEU A 776 10.88 37.18 -13.96
N ILE A 777 9.77 36.52 -13.66
CA ILE A 777 8.81 36.04 -14.67
C ILE A 777 8.20 37.23 -15.41
N PHE A 778 7.80 38.28 -14.69
CA PHE A 778 7.28 39.52 -15.26
C PHE A 778 8.30 40.17 -16.20
N ALA A 779 9.52 40.41 -15.72
CA ALA A 779 10.56 41.09 -16.50
C ALA A 779 10.96 40.32 -17.76
N ALA A 780 11.04 38.99 -17.69
CA ALA A 780 11.40 38.15 -18.84
C ALA A 780 10.31 38.04 -19.91
N ASN A 781 9.05 38.38 -19.57
CA ASN A 781 7.91 38.23 -20.47
C ASN A 781 7.26 39.55 -20.90
N LYS A 782 7.82 40.68 -20.47
CA LYS A 782 7.30 42.02 -20.78
C LYS A 782 7.19 42.21 -22.30
N GLN A 783 6.03 42.67 -22.76
CA GLN A 783 5.78 42.99 -24.17
C GLN A 783 5.85 44.51 -24.40
N GLU A 784 6.13 44.94 -25.64
CA GLU A 784 6.15 46.36 -26.00
C GLU A 784 4.76 47.00 -25.92
N ASN A 785 3.73 46.25 -26.33
CA ASN A 785 2.33 46.69 -26.40
C ASN A 785 1.42 45.69 -25.68
N GLY A 786 1.24 45.86 -24.36
CA GLY A 786 0.33 45.04 -23.54
C GLY A 786 1.01 44.39 -22.33
N PRO A 787 0.22 43.78 -21.43
CA PRO A 787 0.75 43.10 -20.26
C PRO A 787 1.54 41.85 -20.67
N PRO A 788 2.58 41.44 -19.92
CA PRO A 788 3.29 40.18 -20.16
C PRO A 788 2.35 38.97 -20.19
N PHE A 789 1.34 39.00 -19.34
CA PHE A 789 0.27 38.02 -19.27
C PHE A 789 -1.07 38.74 -19.08
N SER A 790 -2.01 38.50 -19.97
CA SER A 790 -3.38 39.05 -19.87
C SER A 790 -4.14 38.50 -18.66
N HIS A 791 -3.87 37.24 -18.29
CA HIS A 791 -4.47 36.57 -17.15
C HIS A 791 -3.38 35.87 -16.34
N VAL A 792 -3.50 35.93 -15.02
CA VAL A 792 -2.58 35.28 -14.10
C VAL A 792 -3.35 34.53 -13.03
N ILE A 793 -3.07 33.23 -12.94
CA ILE A 793 -3.77 32.28 -12.10
C ILE A 793 -2.79 31.74 -11.07
N PHE A 794 -3.11 31.95 -9.80
CA PHE A 794 -2.40 31.33 -8.69
C PHE A 794 -3.27 30.22 -8.10
N CYS A 795 -2.75 28.99 -8.08
CA CYS A 795 -3.46 27.86 -7.48
C CYS A 795 -2.59 27.11 -6.47
N THR A 796 -3.19 26.18 -5.71
CA THR A 796 -2.40 25.26 -4.88
C THR A 796 -1.85 24.10 -5.71
N ASN A 797 -1.15 23.16 -5.07
CA ASN A 797 -0.76 21.89 -5.70
C ASN A 797 -1.85 20.80 -5.56
N ILE A 798 -3.02 21.11 -4.99
CA ILE A 798 -4.16 20.19 -4.93
C ILE A 798 -4.62 19.93 -6.37
N THR A 799 -4.60 18.66 -6.77
CA THR A 799 -4.83 18.27 -8.17
C THR A 799 -6.29 18.45 -8.57
N HIS A 800 -7.22 17.87 -7.82
CA HIS A 800 -8.64 17.79 -8.14
C HIS A 800 -9.51 18.43 -7.06
N ALA A 801 -10.61 19.08 -7.45
CA ALA A 801 -11.50 19.77 -6.50
C ALA A 801 -12.23 18.81 -5.56
N GLN A 802 -12.65 17.63 -6.06
CA GLN A 802 -13.44 16.66 -5.30
C GLN A 802 -12.58 15.67 -4.51
N THR A 803 -11.51 15.16 -5.13
CA THR A 803 -10.68 14.09 -4.55
C THR A 803 -9.40 14.59 -3.89
N GLY A 804 -9.08 15.88 -4.00
CA GLY A 804 -7.89 16.48 -3.42
C GLY A 804 -6.61 16.20 -4.21
N TYR A 805 -5.49 15.99 -3.50
CA TYR A 805 -4.23 15.63 -4.13
C TYR A 805 -4.32 14.27 -4.82
N LYS A 806 -3.71 14.14 -6.01
CA LYS A 806 -3.33 12.81 -6.50
C LYS A 806 -2.45 12.12 -5.45
N ARG A 807 -2.69 10.83 -5.19
CA ARG A 807 -1.98 10.06 -4.15
C ARG A 807 -0.45 10.17 -4.29
N ASP A 808 0.06 10.19 -5.52
CA ASP A 808 1.50 10.35 -5.81
C ASP A 808 2.08 11.70 -5.32
N PHE A 809 1.26 12.74 -5.18
CA PHE A 809 1.70 14.10 -4.83
C PHE A 809 1.42 14.51 -3.39
N VAL A 810 0.95 13.60 -2.55
CA VAL A 810 0.81 13.84 -1.12
C VAL A 810 2.18 14.28 -0.56
N ASN A 811 2.20 15.40 0.14
CA ASN A 811 3.42 15.91 0.78
C ASN A 811 3.10 16.38 2.21
N ASN A 812 3.50 15.57 3.19
CA ASN A 812 3.22 15.81 4.61
C ASN A 812 4.15 16.85 5.26
N GLN A 813 5.05 17.48 4.50
CA GLN A 813 6.00 18.47 4.98
C GLN A 813 5.51 19.92 4.87
N TYR A 814 4.30 20.17 4.36
CA TYR A 814 3.72 21.51 4.31
C TYR A 814 2.70 21.75 5.41
N ASP A 815 2.48 23.03 5.77
CA ASP A 815 1.46 23.42 6.73
C ASP A 815 0.07 23.39 6.06
N THR A 816 -0.81 22.53 6.56
CA THR A 816 -2.18 22.36 6.03
C THR A 816 -3.01 23.63 6.16
N LYS A 817 -2.77 24.45 7.21
CA LYS A 817 -3.53 25.69 7.45
C LYS A 817 -3.23 26.78 6.41
N GLU A 818 -1.98 26.87 5.94
CA GLU A 818 -1.60 27.81 4.88
C GLU A 818 -2.21 27.43 3.52
N ILE A 819 -2.34 26.13 3.27
CA ILE A 819 -2.94 25.60 2.03
C ILE A 819 -4.45 25.83 2.03
N GLU A 820 -5.16 25.49 3.11
CA GLU A 820 -6.62 25.68 3.24
C GLU A 820 -7.03 27.16 3.12
N SER A 821 -6.21 28.06 3.67
CA SER A 821 -6.47 29.50 3.62
C SER A 821 -6.04 30.15 2.31
N LEU A 822 -5.36 29.46 1.38
CA LEU A 822 -4.77 30.02 0.16
C LEU A 822 -3.85 31.24 0.43
N ALA A 823 -3.25 31.31 1.63
CA ALA A 823 -2.54 32.51 2.08
C ALA A 823 -1.36 32.87 1.17
N VAL A 824 -0.61 31.86 0.71
CA VAL A 824 0.52 32.05 -0.21
C VAL A 824 0.03 32.53 -1.58
N GLN A 825 -1.03 31.93 -2.12
CA GLN A 825 -1.58 32.31 -3.43
C GLN A 825 -2.16 33.72 -3.41
N ARG A 826 -2.81 34.13 -2.31
CA ARG A 826 -3.28 35.52 -2.13
C ARG A 826 -2.12 36.52 -2.09
N ARG A 827 -1.02 36.19 -1.39
CA ARG A 827 0.19 37.03 -1.40
C ARG A 827 0.81 37.14 -2.80
N PHE A 828 0.79 36.06 -3.59
CA PHE A 828 1.21 36.13 -5.00
C PHE A 828 0.28 37.01 -5.83
N ALA A 829 -1.03 36.91 -5.64
CA ALA A 829 -2.02 37.74 -6.33
C ALA A 829 -1.85 39.23 -6.00
N GLU A 830 -1.68 39.59 -4.72
CA GLU A 830 -1.38 40.94 -4.28
C GLU A 830 -0.09 41.47 -4.91
N ARG A 831 0.97 40.64 -4.92
CA ARG A 831 2.24 41.02 -5.53
C ARG A 831 2.09 41.24 -7.03
N TRP A 832 1.44 40.34 -7.74
CA TRP A 832 1.27 40.47 -9.19
C TRP A 832 0.43 41.70 -9.55
N SER A 833 -0.67 41.93 -8.83
CA SER A 833 -1.53 43.11 -9.03
C SER A 833 -0.76 44.43 -8.78
N SER A 834 0.26 44.42 -7.91
CA SER A 834 1.17 45.56 -7.72
C SER A 834 2.15 45.78 -8.89
N LEU A 835 2.52 44.70 -9.60
CA LEU A 835 3.42 44.74 -10.75
C LEU A 835 2.68 45.10 -12.04
N ASP A 836 1.44 44.63 -12.18
CA ASP A 836 0.62 44.75 -13.38
C ASP A 836 -0.86 44.94 -12.99
N PRO A 837 -1.30 46.18 -12.77
CA PRO A 837 -2.69 46.47 -12.40
C PRO A 837 -3.71 46.14 -13.50
N ASP A 838 -3.26 46.00 -14.75
CA ASP A 838 -4.11 45.77 -15.92
C ASP A 838 -4.33 44.26 -16.18
N ALA A 839 -3.56 43.38 -15.53
CA ALA A 839 -3.72 41.93 -15.66
C ALA A 839 -4.92 41.41 -14.86
N SER A 840 -5.67 40.47 -15.45
CA SER A 840 -6.73 39.75 -14.73
C SER A 840 -6.12 38.69 -13.81
N VAL A 841 -6.16 38.92 -12.49
CA VAL A 841 -5.57 38.02 -11.49
C VAL A 841 -6.65 37.19 -10.79
N VAL A 842 -6.50 35.87 -10.82
CA VAL A 842 -7.44 34.93 -10.18
C VAL A 842 -6.69 33.98 -9.25
N VAL A 843 -7.29 33.73 -8.07
CA VAL A 843 -6.81 32.72 -7.12
C VAL A 843 -7.78 31.56 -7.11
N LEU A 844 -7.30 30.36 -7.44
CA LEU A 844 -8.11 29.16 -7.52
C LEU A 844 -7.62 28.07 -6.55
N PRO A 845 -8.51 27.29 -5.94
CA PRO A 845 -8.10 26.29 -4.96
C PRO A 845 -7.28 25.14 -5.56
N THR A 846 -7.52 24.74 -6.81
CA THR A 846 -6.95 23.52 -7.39
C THR A 846 -6.37 23.70 -8.79
N ILE A 847 -5.51 22.77 -9.19
CA ILE A 847 -4.93 22.70 -10.55
C ILE A 847 -6.04 22.47 -11.58
N GLU A 848 -6.97 21.54 -11.32
CA GLU A 848 -8.13 21.27 -12.18
C GLU A 848 -8.94 22.53 -12.48
N GLN A 849 -9.24 23.33 -11.45
CA GLN A 849 -9.95 24.59 -11.64
C GLN A 849 -9.13 25.61 -12.42
N ALA A 850 -7.81 25.70 -12.18
CA ALA A 850 -6.93 26.56 -12.96
C ALA A 850 -6.92 26.19 -14.44
N LEU A 851 -6.77 24.89 -14.78
CA LEU A 851 -6.79 24.44 -16.16
C LEU A 851 -8.17 24.63 -16.81
N THR A 852 -9.25 24.38 -16.07
CA THR A 852 -10.63 24.59 -16.55
C THR A 852 -10.86 26.06 -16.87
N HIS A 853 -10.42 26.97 -15.99
CA HIS A 853 -10.53 28.41 -16.21
C HIS A 853 -9.77 28.85 -17.48
N VAL A 854 -8.56 28.33 -17.72
CA VAL A 854 -7.82 28.60 -18.96
C VAL A 854 -8.56 28.08 -20.20
N ARG A 855 -9.19 26.91 -20.13
CA ARG A 855 -9.99 26.36 -21.23
C ARG A 855 -11.22 27.22 -21.50
N GLU A 856 -11.89 27.72 -20.46
CA GLU A 856 -13.03 28.64 -20.58
C GLU A 856 -12.63 29.96 -21.26
N LEU A 857 -11.44 30.50 -20.97
CA LEU A 857 -10.88 31.65 -21.69
C LEU A 857 -10.66 31.35 -23.18
N GLY A 858 -10.31 30.11 -23.54
CA GLY A 858 -10.18 29.69 -24.93
C GLY A 858 -11.51 29.63 -25.68
N VAL A 859 -12.61 29.27 -25.00
CA VAL A 859 -13.96 29.20 -25.61
C VAL A 859 -14.50 30.59 -25.98
N THR A 860 -14.06 31.63 -25.28
CA THR A 860 -14.53 33.01 -25.50
C THR A 860 -13.72 33.77 -26.55
N LEU A 861 -12.73 33.14 -27.19
CA LEU A 861 -11.91 33.78 -28.22
C LEU A 861 -12.75 34.11 -29.48
N PRO A 862 -12.57 35.32 -30.05
CA PRO A 862 -13.39 35.80 -31.16
C PRO A 862 -13.09 35.10 -32.49
N THR A 863 -11.91 34.51 -32.64
CA THR A 863 -11.47 33.83 -33.88
C THR A 863 -10.86 32.46 -33.58
N LYS A 864 -10.98 31.51 -34.51
CA LYS A 864 -10.35 30.18 -34.38
C LYS A 864 -8.83 30.19 -34.58
N ASP A 865 -8.30 31.27 -35.14
CA ASP A 865 -6.87 31.44 -35.40
C ASP A 865 -6.12 31.95 -34.14
N GLU A 866 -6.84 32.52 -33.18
CA GLU A 866 -6.32 32.87 -31.86
C GLU A 866 -6.28 31.66 -30.95
N LYS A 867 -5.17 31.48 -30.23
CA LYS A 867 -5.04 30.42 -29.21
C LYS A 867 -4.48 30.97 -27.92
N ILE A 868 -5.00 30.50 -26.79
CA ILE A 868 -4.45 30.81 -25.48
C ILE A 868 -3.03 30.20 -25.37
N GLN A 869 -2.05 31.03 -25.00
CA GLN A 869 -0.70 30.58 -24.70
C GLN A 869 -0.54 30.48 -23.19
N ALA A 870 -0.75 29.28 -22.63
CA ALA A 870 -0.75 29.06 -21.19
C ALA A 870 0.64 28.60 -20.70
N PHE A 871 1.26 29.33 -19.79
CA PHE A 871 2.53 28.99 -19.16
C PHE A 871 2.31 28.44 -17.76
N VAL A 872 2.60 27.16 -17.55
CA VAL A 872 2.44 26.46 -16.27
C VAL A 872 3.82 26.22 -15.64
N THR A 873 4.14 26.90 -14.54
CA THR A 873 5.47 26.83 -13.90
C THR A 873 5.47 27.14 -12.40
N GLY A 874 6.62 27.07 -11.74
CA GLY A 874 6.82 27.41 -10.32
C GLY A 874 7.08 26.22 -9.42
N SER A 875 6.67 25.02 -9.83
CA SER A 875 7.05 23.77 -9.18
C SER A 875 6.84 22.55 -10.07
N LEU A 876 7.62 21.49 -9.80
CA LEU A 876 7.42 20.17 -10.42
C LEU A 876 6.06 19.55 -10.03
N HIS A 877 5.53 19.85 -8.84
CA HIS A 877 4.23 19.33 -8.40
C HIS A 877 3.07 19.94 -9.18
N LEU A 878 3.10 21.26 -9.43
CA LEU A 878 2.10 21.92 -10.27
C LEU A 878 2.13 21.37 -11.70
N VAL A 879 3.32 21.30 -12.30
CA VAL A 879 3.49 20.79 -13.67
C VAL A 879 3.12 19.32 -13.78
N GLY A 880 3.48 18.51 -12.79
CA GLY A 880 3.10 17.11 -12.68
C GLY A 880 1.59 16.90 -12.57
N GLY A 881 0.92 17.66 -11.71
CA GLY A 881 -0.54 17.66 -11.58
C GLY A 881 -1.23 18.11 -12.87
N ALA A 882 -0.71 19.16 -13.52
CA ALA A 882 -1.25 19.62 -14.79
C ALA A 882 -1.10 18.56 -15.90
N LEU A 883 0.08 17.95 -16.02
CA LEU A 883 0.31 16.85 -16.96
C LEU A 883 -0.60 15.64 -16.70
N GLY A 884 -0.83 15.28 -15.43
CA GLY A 884 -1.75 14.21 -15.05
C GLY A 884 -3.16 14.42 -15.61
N ILE A 885 -3.68 15.65 -15.49
CA ILE A 885 -4.99 16.04 -16.00
C ILE A 885 -5.00 16.13 -17.53
N LEU A 886 -4.00 16.80 -18.13
CA LEU A 886 -3.93 17.01 -19.58
C LEU A 886 -3.79 15.70 -20.37
N GLU A 887 -3.17 14.68 -19.80
CA GLU A 887 -2.98 13.38 -20.45
C GLU A 887 -4.05 12.34 -20.11
N ASN A 888 -5.00 12.67 -19.23
CA ASN A 888 -5.87 11.68 -18.58
C ASN A 888 -5.05 10.52 -17.96
N ALA A 889 -3.83 10.81 -17.49
CA ALA A 889 -2.93 9.81 -16.91
C ALA A 889 -3.36 9.38 -15.49
N ASP A 890 -4.52 9.85 -15.02
CA ASP A 890 -5.22 9.31 -13.84
C ASP A 890 -6.01 8.02 -14.18
N ALA A 891 -6.06 7.63 -15.46
CA ALA A 891 -6.66 6.39 -15.96
C ALA A 891 -5.64 5.29 -16.38
N LEU A 892 -4.33 5.48 -16.11
CA LEU A 892 -3.23 4.60 -16.59
C LEU A 892 -2.54 3.77 -15.51
#